data_AF-A0A496TXR6-F1
#
_entry.id   AF-A0A496TXR6-F1
#
_cell.length_a   1.000
_cell.length_b   1.000
_cell.length_c   1.000
_cell.angle_alpha   90.00
_cell.angle_beta   90.00
_cell.angle_gamma   90.00
#
_symmetry.space_group_name_H-M   'P 1'
#
loop_
_entity.id
_entity.type
_entity.pdbx_description
1 polymer ?
#
loop_
_entity_poly.entity_id
_entity_poly.type
_entity_poly.pdbx_seq_one_letter_code
_entity_poly.pdbx_strand_id
1 'polypeptide(L)'
;MKRSFFTTIKVLTAAFIFLGWNSLTLAQYKIMPLGDSITRGMGGDEPYTGYRDDLDNLLSNEGVNFDFVGSQTDGDPGVFDVDHEGHGGWRADQILDSLDSWLDTYNPQFVLLHIGTNDISDDQSNESTINEIESIVDKIYNKNNDNKILLCSLIPRKDSKDGITTELNELIKDLYYQKRDLGYKIYYVGQNEVFKANDNWATDYMIDDVHPNDTGYNVMAQVYFDVLMSAINESGQVVSDNFNRSQLGITWAADPEYQIVANELSNTSTTSSWEFLATYIAQTNPNEVTIRWSTNADTTGINEGGIALMLDAPSADASGYLIFKTLDGKEGLWRIVNGEPAGEITDEDGLLPFPSPGDVYKVVLSTDADGHHFDCYINGEFDARLTDPDKEQGNGPRLYAGIMLKGGLNNNVDYFDVRSDGDATPPDKVVDLSVEAVTASSVTLGWTAPGDDGSTGRASSYDIRYSTSPITEANFTDATEAIGEPFPSAPGTLESFVVTGLEASTTYYFALKTADEVPNWSELSNVPQATTIAATEITDDFNRPGPELGPDWVADPEYQIVSNELANTSTVEDWDFLAVYKVRKNPSEVSFRWGNEANEDGIEQGGLALMLDDTSTTANGYLVWMRPKVNRISLFTIINGEAEQGELLDYLEYTLSDPVAGDTFKVVLSSDATGHHFDCYVNDQFYGRVSDPDKLQGNAEALYAGVMLHGNRA
;
A
#
# COMPACT_ATOMS: atom_id res chain seq x y z
N MET A 1 20.81 -89.04 40.16
CA MET A 1 21.21 -88.05 41.19
C MET A 1 22.31 -87.18 40.59
N LYS A 2 22.07 -85.86 40.43
CA LYS A 2 23.08 -84.80 40.20
C LYS A 2 23.90 -84.91 38.89
N ARG A 3 24.38 -83.85 38.25
CA ARG A 3 24.15 -82.40 38.27
C ARG A 3 24.75 -81.93 36.92
N SER A 4 24.09 -80.97 36.31
CA SER A 4 24.48 -80.29 35.06
C SER A 4 25.85 -79.62 35.20
N PHE A 5 26.65 -79.70 34.13
CA PHE A 5 27.81 -78.85 33.86
C PHE A 5 27.32 -77.64 33.04
N PHE A 6 27.57 -76.43 33.51
CA PHE A 6 27.48 -75.20 32.73
C PHE A 6 28.89 -74.71 32.43
N THR A 7 29.17 -74.52 31.15
CA THR A 7 30.32 -73.76 30.65
C THR A 7 29.81 -72.41 30.18
N THR A 8 30.36 -71.33 30.73
CA THR A 8 29.96 -69.94 30.47
C THR A 8 30.44 -69.49 29.09
N ILE A 9 29.52 -69.08 28.22
CA ILE A 9 29.79 -68.24 27.04
C ILE A 9 29.09 -66.90 27.29
N LYS A 10 29.84 -65.81 27.19
CA LYS A 10 29.30 -64.44 27.21
C LYS A 10 28.53 -64.19 25.90
N VAL A 11 27.24 -63.89 26.02
CA VAL A 11 26.41 -63.30 24.95
C VAL A 11 26.22 -61.82 25.30
N LEU A 12 26.51 -60.92 24.37
CA LEU A 12 26.05 -59.53 24.43
C LEU A 12 24.54 -59.52 24.12
N THR A 13 23.73 -59.12 25.09
CA THR A 13 22.31 -58.79 24.90
C THR A 13 22.18 -57.31 24.54
N ALA A 14 21.70 -57.02 23.34
CA ALA A 14 21.14 -55.72 23.00
C ALA A 14 19.80 -55.55 23.74
N ALA A 15 19.66 -54.46 24.48
CA ALA A 15 18.41 -54.08 25.12
C ALA A 15 17.48 -53.47 24.04
N PHE A 16 16.36 -54.14 23.77
CA PHE A 16 15.24 -53.51 23.08
C PHE A 16 14.57 -52.54 24.04
N ILE A 17 14.73 -51.24 23.77
CA ILE A 17 13.92 -50.19 24.38
C ILE A 17 12.58 -50.21 23.63
N PHE A 18 11.51 -50.60 24.32
CA PHE A 18 10.15 -50.26 23.91
C PHE A 18 9.98 -48.75 24.08
N LEU A 19 10.15 -47.99 23.01
CA LEU A 19 9.63 -46.63 22.92
C LEU A 19 8.13 -46.76 22.66
N GLY A 20 7.32 -46.30 23.62
CA GLY A 20 5.89 -46.13 23.39
C GLY A 20 5.68 -45.12 22.27
N TRP A 21 4.95 -45.51 21.24
CA TRP A 21 4.35 -44.57 20.31
C TRP A 21 3.30 -43.77 21.09
N ASN A 22 3.66 -42.57 21.54
CA ASN A 22 2.68 -41.52 21.68
C ASN A 22 2.30 -41.13 20.27
N SER A 23 1.11 -41.55 19.82
CA SER A 23 0.47 -40.91 18.67
C SER A 23 0.27 -39.45 19.05
N LEU A 24 1.05 -38.54 18.46
CA LEU A 24 0.71 -37.13 18.44
C LEU A 24 -0.61 -37.03 17.67
N THR A 25 -1.72 -36.82 18.37
CA THR A 25 -2.95 -36.33 17.75
C THR A 25 -2.62 -34.96 17.18
N LEU A 26 -2.73 -34.78 15.86
CA LEU A 26 -2.73 -33.45 15.24
C LEU A 26 -3.71 -32.56 16.00
N ALA A 27 -3.33 -31.31 16.32
CA ALA A 27 -4.26 -30.36 16.91
C ALA A 27 -5.46 -30.18 15.96
N GLN A 28 -6.68 -30.20 16.49
CA GLN A 28 -7.90 -29.95 15.72
C GLN A 28 -8.18 -28.44 15.76
N TYR A 29 -8.31 -27.81 14.59
CA TYR A 29 -8.62 -26.40 14.47
C TYR A 29 -10.08 -26.14 14.76
N LYS A 30 -10.35 -25.31 15.78
CA LYS A 30 -11.72 -24.87 16.06
C LYS A 30 -12.05 -23.62 15.26
N ILE A 31 -13.06 -23.73 14.41
CA ILE A 31 -13.42 -22.71 13.44
C ILE A 31 -14.85 -22.27 13.75
N MET A 32 -15.09 -20.98 13.98
CA MET A 32 -16.43 -20.42 14.24
C MET A 32 -16.90 -19.61 13.05
N PRO A 33 -17.83 -20.14 12.23
CA PRO A 33 -18.59 -19.34 11.27
C PRO A 33 -19.53 -18.40 12.02
N LEU A 34 -19.22 -17.10 12.05
CA LEU A 34 -19.92 -16.08 12.82
C LEU A 34 -20.58 -15.05 11.89
N GLY A 35 -21.89 -14.89 12.00
CA GLY A 35 -22.58 -13.91 11.17
C GLY A 35 -24.11 -13.98 11.23
N ASP A 36 -24.74 -13.60 10.13
CA ASP A 36 -26.20 -13.49 10.02
C ASP A 36 -26.85 -14.65 9.22
N SER A 37 -27.93 -14.36 8.47
CA SER A 37 -28.63 -15.31 7.61
C SER A 37 -27.75 -15.86 6.50
N ILE A 38 -26.75 -15.12 6.03
CA ILE A 38 -25.81 -15.56 5.00
C ILE A 38 -24.89 -16.65 5.56
N THR A 39 -24.38 -16.48 6.78
CA THR A 39 -23.60 -17.53 7.46
C THR A 39 -24.46 -18.74 7.83
N ARG A 40 -25.73 -18.50 8.22
CA ARG A 40 -26.69 -19.58 8.44
C ARG A 40 -26.99 -20.38 7.17
N GLY A 41 -26.93 -19.75 5.99
CA GLY A 41 -27.15 -20.41 4.70
C GLY A 41 -28.55 -20.23 4.12
N MET A 42 -29.27 -19.16 4.48
CA MET A 42 -30.56 -18.87 3.85
C MET A 42 -30.41 -18.62 2.35
N GLY A 43 -31.33 -19.12 1.54
CA GLY A 43 -31.32 -18.93 0.08
C GLY A 43 -30.72 -20.09 -0.73
N GLY A 44 -30.02 -21.01 -0.08
CA GLY A 44 -29.60 -22.29 -0.68
C GLY A 44 -30.66 -23.39 -0.60
N ASP A 45 -30.33 -24.57 -1.13
CA ASP A 45 -31.15 -25.78 -1.00
C ASP A 45 -31.38 -26.19 0.47
N GLU A 46 -32.57 -26.73 0.77
CA GLU A 46 -32.89 -27.21 2.13
C GLU A 46 -32.34 -28.63 2.35
N PRO A 47 -31.68 -28.91 3.50
CA PRO A 47 -31.52 -28.03 4.68
C PRO A 47 -30.43 -26.96 4.49
N TYR A 48 -30.65 -25.75 5.03
CA TYR A 48 -29.69 -24.63 4.91
C TYR A 48 -28.26 -25.00 5.33
N THR A 49 -27.36 -25.11 4.36
CA THR A 49 -25.93 -25.35 4.58
C THR A 49 -25.10 -24.08 4.36
N GLY A 50 -25.52 -23.22 3.43
CA GLY A 50 -24.80 -21.99 3.08
C GLY A 50 -23.47 -22.33 2.41
N TYR A 51 -22.40 -21.62 2.77
CA TYR A 51 -21.04 -21.95 2.30
C TYR A 51 -20.37 -23.06 3.11
N ARG A 52 -20.99 -23.50 4.23
CA ARG A 52 -20.30 -24.29 5.27
C ARG A 52 -20.05 -25.73 4.84
N ASP A 53 -20.96 -26.34 4.09
CA ASP A 53 -20.79 -27.69 3.55
C ASP A 53 -19.70 -27.76 2.48
N ASP A 54 -19.66 -26.77 1.58
CA ASP A 54 -18.59 -26.65 0.59
C ASP A 54 -17.24 -26.36 1.26
N LEU A 55 -17.20 -25.50 2.28
CA LEU A 55 -15.98 -25.21 3.03
C LEU A 55 -15.52 -26.45 3.83
N ASP A 56 -16.43 -27.19 4.46
CA ASP A 56 -16.12 -28.47 5.10
C ASP A 56 -15.47 -29.42 4.10
N ASN A 57 -16.10 -29.62 2.94
CA ASN A 57 -15.60 -30.50 1.90
C ASN A 57 -14.19 -30.07 1.45
N LEU A 58 -13.95 -28.78 1.22
CA LEU A 58 -12.65 -28.25 0.82
C LEU A 58 -11.58 -28.53 1.90
N LEU A 59 -11.86 -28.21 3.17
CA LEU A 59 -10.94 -28.44 4.29
C LEU A 59 -10.67 -29.94 4.52
N SER A 60 -11.71 -30.75 4.46
CA SER A 60 -11.65 -32.21 4.60
C SER A 60 -10.83 -32.83 3.47
N ASN A 61 -11.00 -32.37 2.22
CA ASN A 61 -10.22 -32.82 1.07
C ASN A 61 -8.74 -32.44 1.18
N GLU A 62 -8.45 -31.29 1.78
CA GLU A 62 -7.08 -30.84 2.08
C GLU A 62 -6.48 -31.53 3.32
N GLY A 63 -7.24 -32.41 3.97
CA GLY A 63 -6.78 -33.16 5.15
C GLY A 63 -6.63 -32.32 6.40
N VAL A 64 -7.26 -31.13 6.44
CA VAL A 64 -7.29 -30.28 7.62
C VAL A 64 -8.07 -30.99 8.72
N ASN A 65 -7.48 -31.09 9.90
CA ASN A 65 -8.18 -31.57 11.09
C ASN A 65 -8.90 -30.39 11.74
N PHE A 66 -10.20 -30.24 11.51
CA PHE A 66 -10.98 -29.11 12.04
C PHE A 66 -12.27 -29.56 12.76
N ASP A 67 -12.90 -28.61 13.43
CA ASP A 67 -14.17 -28.66 14.17
C ASP A 67 -14.86 -27.33 13.91
N PHE A 68 -16.00 -27.32 13.21
CA PHE A 68 -16.83 -26.13 13.23
C PHE A 68 -17.46 -26.01 14.62
N VAL A 69 -17.54 -24.80 15.15
CA VAL A 69 -18.04 -24.57 16.51
C VAL A 69 -19.01 -23.40 16.55
N GLY A 70 -20.08 -23.57 17.33
CA GLY A 70 -21.08 -22.55 17.58
C GLY A 70 -22.34 -23.12 18.21
N SER A 71 -23.30 -22.26 18.53
CA SER A 71 -24.54 -22.62 19.21
C SER A 71 -25.68 -23.04 18.29
N GLN A 72 -25.56 -22.74 17.00
CA GLN A 72 -26.54 -23.09 15.98
C GLN A 72 -26.11 -24.34 15.20
N THR A 73 -27.10 -25.05 14.67
CA THR A 73 -26.92 -26.22 13.82
C THR A 73 -27.96 -26.21 12.72
N ASP A 74 -27.54 -26.01 11.48
CA ASP A 74 -28.38 -26.09 10.28
C ASP A 74 -27.62 -26.92 9.22
N GLY A 75 -28.27 -27.94 8.63
CA GLY A 75 -27.67 -28.90 7.68
C GLY A 75 -27.95 -30.38 8.03
N ASP A 76 -27.31 -31.32 7.31
CA ASP A 76 -27.31 -32.75 7.65
C ASP A 76 -25.95 -33.15 8.29
N PRO A 77 -25.91 -33.47 9.60
CA PRO A 77 -24.67 -33.86 10.29
C PRO A 77 -24.09 -35.20 9.82
N GLY A 78 -24.78 -35.94 8.95
CA GLY A 78 -24.24 -37.10 8.26
C GLY A 78 -23.39 -36.76 7.03
N VAL A 79 -23.40 -35.50 6.57
CA VAL A 79 -22.73 -35.03 5.35
C VAL A 79 -21.50 -34.17 5.69
N PHE A 80 -21.64 -33.22 6.60
CA PHE A 80 -20.60 -32.28 7.00
C PHE A 80 -20.78 -31.85 8.46
N ASP A 81 -19.82 -31.13 9.03
CA ASP A 81 -19.95 -30.51 10.36
C ASP A 81 -20.91 -29.30 10.31
N VAL A 82 -22.05 -29.43 11.00
CA VAL A 82 -23.17 -28.48 10.88
C VAL A 82 -23.14 -27.34 11.89
N ASP A 83 -22.16 -27.32 12.80
CA ASP A 83 -22.11 -26.32 13.88
C ASP A 83 -21.74 -24.93 13.34
N HIS A 84 -22.40 -23.87 13.82
CA HIS A 84 -22.10 -22.49 13.43
C HIS A 84 -22.66 -21.46 14.43
N GLU A 85 -22.32 -20.19 14.25
CA GLU A 85 -22.83 -19.05 15.01
C GLU A 85 -23.47 -18.01 14.06
N GLY A 86 -24.28 -18.52 13.12
CA GLY A 86 -25.01 -17.72 12.13
C GLY A 86 -26.46 -17.49 12.54
N HIS A 87 -26.86 -16.23 12.71
CA HIS A 87 -28.18 -15.86 13.25
C HIS A 87 -29.00 -15.05 12.23
N GLY A 88 -30.02 -15.69 11.66
CA GLY A 88 -30.84 -15.06 10.62
C GLY A 88 -31.47 -13.74 11.04
N GLY A 89 -31.20 -12.67 10.29
CA GLY A 89 -31.72 -11.33 10.51
C GLY A 89 -31.01 -10.50 11.60
N TRP A 90 -29.89 -10.99 12.14
CA TRP A 90 -29.16 -10.27 13.19
C TRP A 90 -28.21 -9.22 12.62
N ARG A 91 -28.05 -8.14 13.38
CA ARG A 91 -27.12 -7.02 13.15
C ARG A 91 -25.81 -7.17 13.94
N ALA A 92 -24.84 -6.31 13.67
CA ALA A 92 -23.54 -6.29 14.35
C ALA A 92 -23.69 -6.06 15.87
N ASP A 93 -24.49 -5.09 16.30
CA ASP A 93 -24.80 -4.84 17.73
C ASP A 93 -25.31 -6.08 18.46
N GLN A 94 -26.18 -6.87 17.83
CA GLN A 94 -26.79 -8.05 18.45
C GLN A 94 -25.80 -9.22 18.59
N ILE A 95 -24.91 -9.39 17.61
CA ILE A 95 -23.78 -10.34 17.71
C ILE A 95 -22.84 -9.90 18.84
N LEU A 96 -22.48 -8.61 18.88
CA LEU A 96 -21.58 -8.03 19.88
C LEU A 96 -22.05 -8.26 21.33
N ASP A 97 -23.37 -8.17 21.56
CA ASP A 97 -24.01 -8.38 22.87
C ASP A 97 -23.90 -9.83 23.37
N SER A 98 -23.83 -10.81 22.46
CA SER A 98 -23.84 -12.24 22.80
C SER A 98 -22.45 -12.90 22.74
N LEU A 99 -21.50 -12.26 22.05
CA LEU A 99 -20.22 -12.83 21.63
C LEU A 99 -19.39 -13.43 22.78
N ASP A 100 -19.32 -12.76 23.93
CA ASP A 100 -18.50 -13.22 25.07
C ASP A 100 -18.90 -14.63 25.52
N SER A 101 -20.20 -14.93 25.54
CA SER A 101 -20.71 -16.26 25.93
C SER A 101 -20.32 -17.35 24.93
N TRP A 102 -20.28 -17.03 23.64
CA TRP A 102 -19.91 -17.97 22.59
C TRP A 102 -18.40 -18.22 22.57
N LEU A 103 -17.61 -17.17 22.67
CA LEU A 103 -16.15 -17.26 22.79
C LEU A 103 -15.73 -18.06 24.03
N ASP A 104 -16.42 -17.88 25.16
CA ASP A 104 -16.21 -18.67 26.38
C ASP A 104 -16.56 -20.16 26.20
N THR A 105 -17.66 -20.45 25.51
CA THR A 105 -18.20 -21.81 25.40
C THR A 105 -17.46 -22.65 24.38
N TYR A 106 -17.22 -22.08 23.20
CA TYR A 106 -16.73 -22.81 22.04
C TYR A 106 -15.21 -22.70 21.87
N ASN A 107 -14.61 -21.63 22.41
CA ASN A 107 -13.17 -21.37 22.36
C ASN A 107 -12.58 -21.56 20.95
N PRO A 108 -13.06 -20.77 19.96
CA PRO A 108 -12.56 -20.87 18.59
C PRO A 108 -11.10 -20.42 18.50
N GLN A 109 -10.39 -20.96 17.50
CA GLN A 109 -9.08 -20.48 17.08
C GLN A 109 -9.18 -19.61 15.82
N PHE A 110 -10.15 -19.90 14.95
CA PHE A 110 -10.49 -19.12 13.78
C PHE A 110 -11.91 -18.60 13.92
N VAL A 111 -12.14 -17.33 13.61
CA VAL A 111 -13.48 -16.74 13.53
C VAL A 111 -13.67 -16.18 12.13
N LEU A 112 -14.64 -16.71 11.38
CA LEU A 112 -15.04 -16.16 10.08
C LEU A 112 -16.15 -15.16 10.31
N LEU A 113 -15.88 -13.87 10.14
CA LEU A 113 -16.81 -12.80 10.48
C LEU A 113 -17.40 -12.15 9.23
N HIS A 114 -18.67 -12.43 8.99
CA HIS A 114 -19.48 -11.79 7.94
C HIS A 114 -20.76 -11.21 8.56
N ILE A 115 -20.77 -9.90 8.80
CA ILE A 115 -21.87 -9.20 9.50
C ILE A 115 -21.98 -7.73 9.06
N GLY A 116 -23.20 -7.20 9.01
CA GLY A 116 -23.49 -5.82 8.60
C GLY A 116 -24.62 -5.71 7.57
N THR A 117 -25.00 -6.81 6.92
CA THR A 117 -26.06 -6.83 5.89
C THR A 117 -27.41 -6.37 6.45
N ASN A 118 -27.76 -6.82 7.66
CA ASN A 118 -29.02 -6.45 8.30
C ASN A 118 -29.00 -5.02 8.84
N ASP A 119 -27.84 -4.51 9.25
CA ASP A 119 -27.67 -3.12 9.67
C ASP A 119 -28.02 -2.18 8.52
N ILE A 120 -27.50 -2.47 7.32
CA ILE A 120 -27.87 -1.75 6.09
C ILE A 120 -29.35 -1.95 5.76
N SER A 121 -29.88 -3.18 5.89
CA SER A 121 -31.31 -3.44 5.62
C SER A 121 -32.24 -2.63 6.53
N ASP A 122 -31.84 -2.41 7.78
CA ASP A 122 -32.56 -1.64 8.81
C ASP A 122 -32.25 -0.12 8.79
N ASP A 123 -31.52 0.36 7.78
CA ASP A 123 -31.13 1.77 7.60
C ASP A 123 -30.21 2.32 8.72
N GLN A 124 -29.42 1.45 9.37
CA GLN A 124 -28.34 1.87 10.26
C GLN A 124 -27.19 2.48 9.45
N SER A 125 -26.54 3.51 10.00
CA SER A 125 -25.41 4.18 9.34
C SER A 125 -24.15 3.30 9.35
N ASN A 126 -23.39 3.32 8.26
CA ASN A 126 -22.10 2.62 8.14
C ASN A 126 -21.11 2.97 9.27
N GLU A 127 -21.11 4.22 9.77
CA GLU A 127 -20.28 4.63 10.92
C GLU A 127 -20.63 3.86 12.20
N SER A 128 -21.90 3.69 12.53
CA SER A 128 -22.33 2.87 13.68
C SER A 128 -21.96 1.40 13.47
N THR A 129 -22.25 0.88 12.28
CA THR A 129 -22.00 -0.53 11.95
C THR A 129 -20.52 -0.89 12.01
N ILE A 130 -19.63 -0.04 11.47
CA ILE A 130 -18.18 -0.32 11.53
C ILE A 130 -17.64 -0.25 12.96
N ASN A 131 -18.14 0.67 13.80
CA ASN A 131 -17.74 0.75 15.21
C ASN A 131 -18.16 -0.52 16.00
N GLU A 132 -19.30 -1.11 15.65
CA GLU A 132 -19.77 -2.38 16.22
C GLU A 132 -18.91 -3.56 15.72
N ILE A 133 -18.58 -3.61 14.43
CA ILE A 133 -17.66 -4.60 13.85
C ILE A 133 -16.27 -4.51 14.48
N GLU A 134 -15.72 -3.30 14.63
CA GLU A 134 -14.45 -3.07 15.34
C GLU A 134 -14.51 -3.62 16.77
N SER A 135 -15.61 -3.36 17.49
CA SER A 135 -15.80 -3.88 18.84
C SER A 135 -15.87 -5.41 18.88
N ILE A 136 -16.45 -6.06 17.86
CA ILE A 136 -16.46 -7.53 17.71
C ILE A 136 -15.02 -8.03 17.51
N VAL A 137 -14.28 -7.45 16.58
CA VAL A 137 -12.88 -7.79 16.28
C VAL A 137 -12.01 -7.67 17.55
N ASP A 138 -12.13 -6.55 18.26
CA ASP A 138 -11.40 -6.31 19.50
C ASP A 138 -11.76 -7.31 20.59
N LYS A 139 -13.04 -7.70 20.73
CA LYS A 139 -13.43 -8.75 21.70
C LYS A 139 -12.82 -10.11 21.36
N ILE A 140 -12.80 -10.50 20.08
CA ILE A 140 -12.20 -11.77 19.64
C ILE A 140 -10.70 -11.80 19.94
N TYR A 141 -9.99 -10.70 19.64
CA TYR A 141 -8.56 -10.55 19.93
C TYR A 141 -8.27 -10.54 21.43
N ASN A 142 -9.02 -9.76 22.21
CA ASN A 142 -8.82 -9.65 23.66
C ASN A 142 -9.16 -10.94 24.41
N LYS A 143 -10.03 -11.79 23.84
CA LYS A 143 -10.30 -13.12 24.39
C LYS A 143 -9.07 -14.01 24.36
N ASN A 144 -8.36 -14.02 23.24
CA ASN A 144 -7.09 -14.70 23.02
C ASN A 144 -6.41 -14.08 21.82
N ASN A 145 -5.24 -13.47 22.03
CA ASN A 145 -4.50 -12.75 20.98
C ASN A 145 -3.88 -13.68 19.92
N ASP A 146 -3.92 -15.00 20.15
CA ASP A 146 -3.60 -16.01 19.14
C ASP A 146 -4.79 -16.37 18.22
N ASN A 147 -6.00 -15.87 18.50
CA ASN A 147 -7.15 -16.07 17.63
C ASN A 147 -6.92 -15.41 16.27
N LYS A 148 -7.30 -16.12 15.22
CA LYS A 148 -7.24 -15.67 13.83
C LYS A 148 -8.59 -15.18 13.39
N ILE A 149 -8.65 -13.94 12.92
CA ILE A 149 -9.90 -13.28 12.54
C ILE A 149 -9.94 -13.15 11.03
N LEU A 150 -10.88 -13.83 10.38
CA LEU A 150 -11.14 -13.68 8.96
C LEU A 150 -12.26 -12.65 8.80
N LEU A 151 -11.88 -11.39 8.53
CA LEU A 151 -12.80 -10.26 8.43
C LEU A 151 -13.25 -10.09 6.97
N CYS A 152 -14.54 -10.27 6.72
CA CYS A 152 -15.09 -10.28 5.37
C CYS A 152 -15.60 -8.90 4.92
N SER A 153 -15.37 -8.58 3.66
CA SER A 153 -16.32 -7.69 2.97
C SER A 153 -17.69 -8.37 2.87
N LEU A 154 -18.75 -7.59 2.97
CA LEU A 154 -20.11 -8.03 2.71
C LEU A 154 -20.27 -8.36 1.23
N ILE A 155 -20.95 -9.46 0.91
CA ILE A 155 -21.32 -9.78 -0.48
C ILE A 155 -22.20 -8.67 -1.08
N PRO A 156 -22.21 -8.49 -2.41
CA PRO A 156 -23.03 -7.47 -3.03
C PRO A 156 -24.53 -7.77 -2.93
N ARG A 157 -25.34 -6.73 -3.05
CA ARG A 157 -26.81 -6.78 -2.98
C ARG A 157 -27.44 -6.39 -4.30
N LYS A 158 -28.58 -6.98 -4.67
CA LYS A 158 -29.28 -6.64 -5.93
C LYS A 158 -30.17 -5.40 -5.84
N ASP A 159 -30.42 -4.93 -4.62
CA ASP A 159 -31.29 -3.80 -4.35
C ASP A 159 -30.54 -2.45 -4.43
N SER A 160 -31.28 -1.35 -4.22
CA SER A 160 -30.71 -0.01 -4.28
C SER A 160 -29.72 0.32 -3.14
N LYS A 161 -29.47 -0.61 -2.20
CA LYS A 161 -28.57 -0.43 -1.06
C LYS A 161 -27.15 -0.97 -1.31
N ASP A 162 -26.86 -1.51 -2.50
CA ASP A 162 -25.51 -2.00 -2.84
C ASP A 162 -24.42 -0.91 -2.78
N GLY A 163 -24.78 0.35 -3.07
CA GLY A 163 -23.86 1.49 -2.90
C GLY A 163 -23.43 1.67 -1.44
N ILE A 164 -24.38 1.58 -0.51
CA ILE A 164 -24.13 1.65 0.95
C ILE A 164 -23.29 0.46 1.41
N THR A 165 -23.53 -0.72 0.83
CA THR A 165 -22.72 -1.93 1.09
C THR A 165 -21.28 -1.75 0.63
N THR A 166 -21.09 -1.14 -0.55
CA THR A 166 -19.76 -0.81 -1.07
C THR A 166 -19.04 0.18 -0.16
N GLU A 167 -19.73 1.21 0.31
CA GLU A 167 -19.17 2.18 1.28
C GLU A 167 -18.77 1.53 2.62
N LEU A 168 -19.57 0.60 3.15
CA LEU A 168 -19.21 -0.12 4.38
C LEU A 168 -18.01 -1.05 4.16
N ASN A 169 -17.91 -1.68 2.98
CA ASN A 169 -16.80 -2.56 2.65
C ASN A 169 -15.46 -1.83 2.59
N GLU A 170 -15.43 -0.58 2.12
CA GLU A 170 -14.20 0.24 2.20
C GLU A 170 -13.80 0.48 3.67
N LEU A 171 -14.76 0.78 4.55
CA LEU A 171 -14.48 0.95 5.99
C LEU A 171 -14.02 -0.36 6.66
N ILE A 172 -14.57 -1.51 6.26
CA ILE A 172 -14.13 -2.84 6.74
C ILE A 172 -12.69 -3.09 6.31
N LYS A 173 -12.33 -2.72 5.08
CA LYS A 173 -10.97 -2.87 4.54
C LYS A 173 -9.97 -1.96 5.25
N ASP A 174 -10.34 -0.72 5.54
CA ASP A 174 -9.54 0.20 6.34
C ASP A 174 -9.33 -0.33 7.76
N LEU A 175 -10.39 -0.83 8.40
CA LEU A 175 -10.33 -1.47 9.72
C LEU A 175 -9.39 -2.67 9.72
N TYR A 176 -9.43 -3.50 8.67
CA TYR A 176 -8.50 -4.63 8.52
C TYR A 176 -7.03 -4.15 8.55
N TYR A 177 -6.67 -3.16 7.74
CA TYR A 177 -5.29 -2.65 7.71
C TYR A 177 -4.88 -2.05 9.05
N GLN A 178 -5.76 -1.25 9.66
CA GLN A 178 -5.51 -0.64 10.96
C GLN A 178 -5.24 -1.71 12.05
N LYS A 179 -6.05 -2.77 12.13
CA LYS A 179 -5.89 -3.81 13.15
C LYS A 179 -4.69 -4.70 12.87
N ARG A 180 -4.41 -5.00 11.60
CA ARG A 180 -3.19 -5.71 11.19
C ARG A 180 -1.93 -4.96 11.64
N ASP A 181 -1.87 -3.65 11.43
CA ASP A 181 -0.73 -2.81 11.79
C ASP A 181 -0.55 -2.69 13.32
N LEU A 182 -1.62 -2.94 14.08
CA LEU A 182 -1.59 -3.08 15.54
C LEU A 182 -1.22 -4.49 16.03
N GLY A 183 -0.87 -5.41 15.12
CA GLY A 183 -0.41 -6.76 15.44
C GLY A 183 -1.52 -7.79 15.65
N TYR A 184 -2.75 -7.52 15.19
CA TYR A 184 -3.83 -8.51 15.20
C TYR A 184 -3.54 -9.59 14.16
N LYS A 185 -3.83 -10.86 14.48
CA LYS A 185 -3.84 -11.96 13.51
C LYS A 185 -5.14 -11.92 12.69
N ILE A 186 -5.27 -10.87 11.89
CA ILE A 186 -6.46 -10.58 11.10
C ILE A 186 -6.17 -10.75 9.61
N TYR A 187 -7.13 -11.28 8.87
CA TYR A 187 -7.04 -11.62 7.46
C TYR A 187 -8.27 -11.09 6.74
N TYR A 188 -8.07 -10.39 5.63
CA TYR A 188 -9.17 -9.87 4.83
C TYR A 188 -9.73 -10.95 3.90
N VAL A 189 -11.06 -11.11 3.88
CA VAL A 189 -11.77 -12.03 3.00
C VAL A 189 -12.65 -11.22 2.05
N GLY A 190 -12.15 -10.99 0.83
CA GLY A 190 -12.77 -10.14 -0.18
C GLY A 190 -13.96 -10.78 -0.91
N GLN A 191 -15.04 -11.10 -0.19
CA GLN A 191 -16.23 -11.73 -0.79
C GLN A 191 -16.91 -10.82 -1.82
N ASN A 192 -17.02 -9.51 -1.54
CA ASN A 192 -17.64 -8.57 -2.46
C ASN A 192 -16.92 -8.51 -3.81
N GLU A 193 -15.60 -8.43 -3.73
CA GLU A 193 -14.69 -8.26 -4.84
C GLU A 193 -14.75 -9.49 -5.76
N VAL A 194 -14.73 -10.69 -5.19
CA VAL A 194 -14.82 -11.95 -5.95
C VAL A 194 -16.20 -12.10 -6.59
N PHE A 195 -17.27 -11.72 -5.90
CA PHE A 195 -18.60 -11.71 -6.51
C PHE A 195 -18.64 -10.74 -7.69
N LYS A 196 -18.26 -9.47 -7.49
CA LYS A 196 -18.32 -8.43 -8.53
C LYS A 196 -17.35 -8.64 -9.69
N ALA A 197 -16.34 -9.51 -9.55
CA ALA A 197 -15.48 -9.93 -10.65
C ALA A 197 -16.22 -10.72 -11.73
N ASN A 198 -17.37 -11.34 -11.41
CA ASN A 198 -18.28 -11.88 -12.42
C ASN A 198 -19.30 -10.80 -12.84
N ASP A 199 -19.25 -10.34 -14.09
CA ASP A 199 -20.21 -9.36 -14.63
C ASP A 199 -21.70 -9.75 -14.44
N ASN A 200 -22.00 -11.05 -14.34
CA ASN A 200 -23.35 -11.58 -14.16
C ASN A 200 -23.64 -12.06 -12.72
N TRP A 201 -22.85 -11.66 -11.73
CA TRP A 201 -22.97 -12.12 -10.34
C TRP A 201 -24.39 -12.03 -9.78
N ALA A 202 -25.14 -10.97 -10.12
CA ALA A 202 -26.48 -10.74 -9.61
C ALA A 202 -27.48 -11.83 -10.06
N THR A 203 -27.28 -12.44 -11.23
CA THR A 203 -28.09 -13.56 -11.70
C THR A 203 -27.48 -14.90 -11.35
N ASP A 204 -26.16 -15.00 -11.41
CA ASP A 204 -25.45 -16.28 -11.30
C ASP A 204 -25.31 -16.73 -9.85
N TYR A 205 -25.12 -15.80 -8.91
CA TYR A 205 -24.74 -16.09 -7.53
C TYR A 205 -25.81 -15.75 -6.50
N MET A 206 -26.86 -15.01 -6.86
CA MET A 206 -27.83 -14.47 -5.89
C MET A 206 -29.25 -14.98 -6.17
N ILE A 207 -29.91 -15.55 -5.15
CA ILE A 207 -31.31 -16.01 -5.28
C ILE A 207 -32.31 -14.89 -5.05
N ASP A 208 -32.04 -14.00 -4.09
CA ASP A 208 -32.84 -12.83 -3.78
C ASP A 208 -31.93 -11.59 -3.63
N ASP A 209 -32.44 -10.49 -3.08
CA ASP A 209 -31.70 -9.23 -3.03
C ASP A 209 -30.46 -9.28 -2.13
N VAL A 210 -30.38 -10.22 -1.19
CA VAL A 210 -29.32 -10.27 -0.16
C VAL A 210 -28.72 -11.66 0.06
N HIS A 211 -29.40 -12.72 -0.35
CA HIS A 211 -28.94 -14.10 -0.15
C HIS A 211 -28.34 -14.71 -1.42
N PRO A 212 -27.18 -15.37 -1.29
CA PRO A 212 -26.65 -16.22 -2.34
C PRO A 212 -27.56 -17.40 -2.67
N ASN A 213 -27.44 -17.91 -3.90
CA ASN A 213 -27.84 -19.28 -4.23
C ASN A 213 -26.66 -20.24 -3.96
N ASP A 214 -26.83 -21.54 -4.20
CA ASP A 214 -25.78 -22.54 -3.97
C ASP A 214 -24.47 -22.23 -4.72
N THR A 215 -24.53 -21.72 -5.95
CA THR A 215 -23.34 -21.31 -6.70
C THR A 215 -22.62 -20.14 -6.02
N GLY A 216 -23.36 -19.15 -5.52
CA GLY A 216 -22.77 -18.04 -4.78
C GLY A 216 -22.18 -18.48 -3.44
N TYR A 217 -22.84 -19.42 -2.75
CA TYR A 217 -22.28 -20.00 -1.53
C TYR A 217 -21.03 -20.83 -1.78
N ASN A 218 -20.95 -21.55 -2.90
CA ASN A 218 -19.73 -22.25 -3.32
C ASN A 218 -18.56 -21.27 -3.56
N VAL A 219 -18.83 -20.12 -4.19
CA VAL A 219 -17.84 -19.04 -4.32
C VAL A 219 -17.39 -18.56 -2.94
N MET A 220 -18.33 -18.27 -2.02
CA MET A 220 -17.98 -17.85 -0.66
C MET A 220 -17.11 -18.87 0.06
N ALA A 221 -17.44 -20.16 -0.06
CA ALA A 221 -16.70 -21.26 0.54
C ALA A 221 -15.25 -21.30 0.06
N GLN A 222 -15.02 -21.13 -1.24
CA GLN A 222 -13.68 -21.13 -1.80
C GLN A 222 -12.86 -19.93 -1.32
N VAL A 223 -13.43 -18.72 -1.31
CA VAL A 223 -12.72 -17.52 -0.81
C VAL A 223 -12.35 -17.70 0.67
N TYR A 224 -13.26 -18.28 1.47
CA TYR A 224 -12.95 -18.61 2.85
C TYR A 224 -11.87 -19.67 2.97
N PHE A 225 -11.94 -20.74 2.18
CA PHE A 225 -10.93 -21.79 2.17
C PHE A 225 -9.55 -21.22 1.87
N ASP A 226 -9.41 -20.40 0.84
CA ASP A 226 -8.13 -19.81 0.43
C ASP A 226 -7.50 -18.98 1.57
N VAL A 227 -8.30 -18.11 2.19
CA VAL A 227 -7.82 -17.26 3.30
C VAL A 227 -7.60 -18.07 4.57
N LEU A 228 -8.44 -19.05 4.87
CA LEU A 228 -8.30 -19.91 6.06
C LEU A 228 -7.07 -20.81 5.92
N MET A 229 -6.81 -21.35 4.73
CA MET A 229 -5.58 -22.08 4.43
C MET A 229 -4.36 -21.17 4.41
N SER A 230 -4.48 -19.86 4.20
CA SER A 230 -3.38 -18.92 4.49
C SER A 230 -3.19 -18.74 6.00
N ALA A 231 -4.29 -18.52 6.73
CA ALA A 231 -4.27 -18.26 8.16
C ALA A 231 -3.87 -19.48 9.01
N ILE A 232 -4.22 -20.71 8.64
CA ILE A 232 -3.84 -21.97 9.32
C ILE A 232 -2.33 -22.14 9.44
N ASN A 233 -1.63 -21.38 8.65
CA ASN A 233 -0.44 -21.81 7.97
C ASN A 233 0.65 -20.73 8.20
N GLU A 234 0.28 -19.52 8.68
CA GLU A 234 1.08 -18.46 9.36
C GLU A 234 2.61 -18.55 9.24
N SER A 235 3.17 -17.63 8.42
CA SER A 235 4.60 -17.29 8.26
C SER A 235 5.53 -18.47 7.89
N GLY A 236 5.66 -18.71 6.57
CA GLY A 236 6.60 -19.69 5.98
C GLY A 236 5.93 -20.69 5.04
N GLN A 237 5.03 -20.23 4.16
CA GLN A 237 3.95 -21.08 3.65
C GLN A 237 4.14 -21.56 2.23
N VAL A 238 4.20 -22.89 2.09
CA VAL A 238 4.06 -23.67 0.85
C VAL A 238 2.58 -23.97 0.65
N VAL A 239 1.97 -23.48 -0.42
CA VAL A 239 0.64 -23.88 -0.88
C VAL A 239 0.80 -24.87 -2.02
N SER A 240 0.12 -26.01 -1.89
CA SER A 240 0.22 -27.15 -2.79
C SER A 240 -1.07 -27.37 -3.58
N ASP A 241 -0.93 -27.79 -4.83
CA ASP A 241 -1.99 -28.28 -5.69
C ASP A 241 -1.57 -29.62 -6.30
N ASN A 242 -2.28 -30.68 -5.92
CA ASN A 242 -2.03 -32.05 -6.37
C ASN A 242 -2.94 -32.47 -7.54
N PHE A 243 -3.76 -31.55 -8.06
CA PHE A 243 -4.65 -31.73 -9.20
C PHE A 243 -5.66 -32.91 -9.09
N ASN A 244 -5.91 -33.44 -7.88
CA ASN A 244 -6.83 -34.57 -7.66
C ASN A 244 -8.32 -34.16 -7.68
N ARG A 245 -8.77 -33.53 -8.76
CA ARG A 245 -10.15 -33.07 -8.95
C ARG A 245 -10.57 -33.17 -10.42
N SER A 246 -11.82 -32.81 -10.75
CA SER A 246 -12.37 -32.93 -12.11
C SER A 246 -12.18 -31.69 -13.00
N GLN A 247 -11.92 -30.53 -12.41
CA GLN A 247 -11.77 -29.24 -13.08
C GLN A 247 -10.70 -28.40 -12.38
N LEU A 248 -10.04 -27.49 -13.09
CA LEU A 248 -8.89 -26.74 -12.56
C LEU A 248 -9.25 -25.84 -11.37
N GLY A 249 -10.51 -25.40 -11.26
CA GLY A 249 -11.00 -24.57 -10.15
C GLY A 249 -10.62 -23.09 -10.32
N ILE A 250 -11.14 -22.24 -9.44
CA ILE A 250 -11.01 -20.77 -9.55
C ILE A 250 -9.67 -20.24 -9.02
N THR A 251 -8.87 -21.06 -8.36
CA THR A 251 -7.53 -20.69 -7.87
C THR A 251 -6.50 -20.55 -8.99
N TRP A 252 -6.89 -20.91 -10.22
CA TRP A 252 -6.09 -20.75 -11.43
C TRP A 252 -6.82 -19.87 -12.45
N ALA A 253 -6.14 -18.85 -12.95
CA ALA A 253 -6.52 -18.16 -14.17
C ALA A 253 -5.69 -18.75 -15.32
N ALA A 254 -6.31 -19.59 -16.14
CA ALA A 254 -5.62 -20.34 -17.18
C ALA A 254 -6.28 -20.21 -18.54
N ASP A 255 -5.49 -20.40 -19.59
CA ASP A 255 -6.02 -20.58 -20.93
C ASP A 255 -7.03 -21.76 -20.97
N PRO A 256 -8.15 -21.66 -21.72
CA PRO A 256 -9.17 -22.70 -21.78
C PRO A 256 -8.69 -24.10 -22.19
N GLU A 257 -7.52 -24.22 -22.81
CA GLU A 257 -6.92 -25.51 -23.17
C GLU A 257 -6.34 -26.27 -21.97
N TYR A 258 -6.12 -25.63 -20.82
CA TYR A 258 -5.73 -26.32 -19.58
C TYR A 258 -6.92 -27.02 -18.93
N GLN A 259 -6.77 -28.32 -18.71
CA GLN A 259 -7.78 -29.15 -18.06
C GLN A 259 -7.14 -30.12 -17.08
N ILE A 260 -7.94 -30.58 -16.11
CA ILE A 260 -7.53 -31.72 -15.28
C ILE A 260 -7.87 -33.02 -16.01
N VAL A 261 -6.84 -33.78 -16.36
CA VAL A 261 -6.97 -35.07 -17.06
C VAL A 261 -6.28 -36.13 -16.22
N ALA A 262 -7.05 -37.13 -15.78
CA ALA A 262 -6.53 -38.23 -14.95
C ALA A 262 -5.80 -37.76 -13.67
N ASN A 263 -6.32 -36.71 -13.03
CA ASN A 263 -5.78 -36.06 -11.83
C ASN A 263 -4.45 -35.31 -12.04
N GLU A 264 -4.23 -34.80 -13.25
CA GLU A 264 -3.03 -34.05 -13.62
C GLU A 264 -3.43 -32.78 -14.35
N LEU A 265 -2.66 -31.70 -14.20
CA LEU A 265 -2.79 -30.53 -15.06
C LEU A 265 -2.22 -30.86 -16.44
N SER A 266 -3.05 -30.71 -17.47
CA SER A 266 -2.71 -31.02 -18.84
C SER A 266 -3.10 -29.87 -19.78
N ASN A 267 -2.19 -29.50 -20.69
CA ASN A 267 -2.55 -28.68 -21.84
C ASN A 267 -3.13 -29.60 -22.92
N THR A 268 -4.45 -29.55 -23.10
CA THR A 268 -5.19 -30.43 -24.01
C THR A 268 -5.20 -29.96 -25.47
N SER A 269 -4.55 -28.82 -25.75
CA SER A 269 -4.46 -28.28 -27.10
C SER A 269 -3.79 -29.26 -28.05
N THR A 270 -4.33 -29.38 -29.26
CA THR A 270 -3.71 -30.15 -30.33
C THR A 270 -2.73 -29.31 -31.18
N THR A 271 -2.67 -28.00 -30.93
CA THR A 271 -1.77 -27.08 -31.61
C THR A 271 -0.43 -27.07 -30.89
N SER A 272 0.67 -27.28 -31.63
CA SER A 272 2.02 -27.16 -31.06
C SER A 272 2.43 -25.69 -30.94
N SER A 273 1.95 -25.05 -29.87
CA SER A 273 2.20 -23.65 -29.53
C SER A 273 2.54 -23.52 -28.04
N TRP A 274 3.30 -22.47 -27.71
CA TRP A 274 3.63 -22.10 -26.34
C TRP A 274 2.63 -21.08 -25.75
N GLU A 275 1.69 -20.56 -26.53
CA GLU A 275 0.77 -19.46 -26.19
C GLU A 275 -0.31 -19.85 -25.15
N PHE A 276 0.05 -20.67 -24.14
CA PHE A 276 -0.86 -21.19 -23.13
C PHE A 276 -0.23 -21.05 -21.74
N LEU A 277 -0.73 -20.09 -20.96
CA LEU A 277 -0.33 -19.86 -19.58
C LEU A 277 -1.42 -20.30 -18.61
N ALA A 278 -1.02 -20.96 -17.52
CA ALA A 278 -1.86 -21.19 -16.35
C ALA A 278 -1.24 -20.46 -15.15
N THR A 279 -1.92 -19.41 -14.67
CA THR A 279 -1.47 -18.58 -13.54
C THR A 279 -2.19 -19.02 -12.27
N TYR A 280 -1.45 -19.32 -11.22
CA TYR A 280 -2.00 -19.57 -9.89
C TYR A 280 -2.26 -18.22 -9.20
N ILE A 281 -3.53 -17.94 -8.90
CA ILE A 281 -3.97 -16.60 -8.47
C ILE A 281 -4.29 -16.49 -6.98
N ALA A 282 -4.30 -17.62 -6.26
CA ALA A 282 -4.65 -17.67 -4.83
C ALA A 282 -3.48 -17.30 -3.89
N GLN A 283 -2.25 -17.17 -4.41
CA GLN A 283 -1.10 -16.68 -3.65
C GLN A 283 -0.29 -15.68 -4.49
N THR A 284 0.27 -14.67 -3.82
CA THR A 284 1.08 -13.62 -4.44
C THR A 284 2.45 -13.53 -3.80
N ASN A 285 3.41 -12.99 -4.56
CA ASN A 285 4.81 -12.82 -4.19
C ASN A 285 5.44 -14.13 -3.68
N PRO A 286 5.37 -15.24 -4.44
CA PRO A 286 6.09 -16.44 -4.09
C PRO A 286 7.61 -16.23 -4.26
N ASN A 287 8.40 -16.75 -3.33
CA ASN A 287 9.86 -16.80 -3.39
C ASN A 287 10.39 -18.21 -3.68
N GLU A 288 9.54 -19.23 -3.74
CA GLU A 288 9.90 -20.56 -4.25
C GLU A 288 8.69 -21.17 -4.96
N VAL A 289 8.91 -21.84 -6.09
CA VAL A 289 7.86 -22.53 -6.86
C VAL A 289 8.37 -23.90 -7.29
N THR A 290 7.53 -24.92 -7.13
CA THR A 290 7.88 -26.31 -7.43
C THR A 290 6.81 -26.95 -8.30
N ILE A 291 7.22 -27.78 -9.26
CA ILE A 291 6.34 -28.72 -9.96
C ILE A 291 6.90 -30.13 -9.83
N ARG A 292 6.03 -31.13 -10.01
CA ARG A 292 6.46 -32.49 -10.32
C ARG A 292 5.94 -32.89 -11.69
N TRP A 293 6.85 -33.31 -12.56
CA TRP A 293 6.47 -33.90 -13.83
C TRP A 293 5.66 -35.16 -13.58
N SER A 294 4.50 -35.28 -14.22
CA SER A 294 3.68 -36.48 -14.09
C SER A 294 4.49 -37.72 -14.47
N THR A 295 4.23 -38.83 -13.78
CA THR A 295 4.75 -40.16 -14.19
C THR A 295 4.27 -40.61 -15.57
N ASN A 296 3.21 -40.01 -16.10
CA ASN A 296 2.70 -40.22 -17.44
C ASN A 296 3.34 -39.31 -18.50
N ALA A 297 4.06 -38.24 -18.11
CA ALA A 297 4.75 -37.36 -19.04
C ALA A 297 5.85 -38.09 -19.84
N ASP A 298 6.34 -37.47 -20.91
CA ASP A 298 7.47 -38.00 -21.67
C ASP A 298 8.59 -36.98 -21.87
N THR A 299 9.76 -37.48 -22.25
CA THR A 299 10.99 -36.69 -22.42
C THR A 299 10.86 -35.57 -23.47
N THR A 300 9.99 -35.73 -24.49
CA THR A 300 9.77 -34.67 -25.50
C THR A 300 8.90 -33.57 -24.92
N GLY A 301 7.90 -33.94 -24.12
CA GLY A 301 7.05 -33.00 -23.40
C GLY A 301 7.82 -32.20 -22.35
N ILE A 302 8.56 -32.87 -21.46
CA ILE A 302 9.33 -32.21 -20.39
C ILE A 302 10.31 -31.16 -20.96
N ASN A 303 10.86 -31.39 -22.16
CA ASN A 303 11.77 -30.46 -22.83
C ASN A 303 11.11 -29.15 -23.28
N GLU A 304 9.78 -29.11 -23.25
CA GLU A 304 8.94 -28.03 -23.77
C GLU A 304 7.84 -27.68 -22.76
N GLY A 305 8.21 -27.61 -21.48
CA GLY A 305 7.37 -27.11 -20.40
C GLY A 305 8.22 -26.53 -19.27
N GLY A 306 7.65 -25.62 -18.50
CA GLY A 306 8.38 -24.93 -17.43
C GLY A 306 7.49 -24.22 -16.42
N ILE A 307 8.16 -23.54 -15.49
CA ILE A 307 7.52 -22.72 -14.46
C ILE A 307 7.47 -21.27 -14.96
N ALA A 308 6.32 -20.64 -14.81
CA ALA A 308 6.14 -19.21 -15.03
C ALA A 308 6.21 -18.46 -13.70
N LEU A 309 6.98 -17.38 -13.64
CA LEU A 309 7.32 -16.66 -12.41
C LEU A 309 7.20 -15.15 -12.56
N MET A 310 7.03 -14.47 -11.44
CA MET A 310 6.95 -13.02 -11.35
C MET A 310 5.93 -12.42 -12.34
N LEU A 311 4.79 -13.09 -12.45
CA LEU A 311 3.70 -12.73 -13.35
C LEU A 311 2.98 -11.48 -12.83
N ASP A 312 2.78 -10.48 -13.66
CA ASP A 312 2.27 -9.15 -13.28
C ASP A 312 0.75 -9.05 -13.10
N ALA A 313 0.01 -10.09 -13.48
CA ALA A 313 -1.44 -10.12 -13.41
C ALA A 313 -1.98 -11.51 -13.02
N PRO A 314 -3.14 -11.57 -12.34
CA PRO A 314 -3.84 -12.83 -12.08
C PRO A 314 -4.62 -13.31 -13.32
N SER A 315 -3.95 -13.47 -14.45
CA SER A 315 -4.59 -13.81 -15.73
C SER A 315 -3.75 -14.79 -16.55
N ALA A 316 -4.37 -15.40 -17.55
CA ALA A 316 -3.68 -16.20 -18.57
C ALA A 316 -2.88 -15.35 -19.58
N ASP A 317 -3.03 -14.02 -19.53
CA ASP A 317 -2.33 -13.06 -20.40
C ASP A 317 -1.23 -12.31 -19.63
N ALA A 318 -0.79 -12.81 -18.47
CA ALA A 318 0.20 -12.13 -17.66
C ALA A 318 1.58 -12.06 -18.33
N SER A 319 2.36 -11.03 -18.00
CA SER A 319 3.77 -10.88 -18.39
C SER A 319 4.68 -11.21 -17.19
N GLY A 320 5.85 -11.78 -17.45
CA GLY A 320 6.74 -12.31 -16.40
C GLY A 320 7.92 -13.09 -16.98
N TYR A 321 8.35 -14.14 -16.30
CA TYR A 321 9.45 -15.00 -16.74
C TYR A 321 9.02 -16.45 -16.92
N LEU A 322 9.63 -17.13 -17.90
CA LEU A 322 9.53 -18.57 -18.12
C LEU A 322 10.90 -19.20 -17.87
N ILE A 323 10.92 -20.21 -16.99
CA ILE A 323 12.12 -20.98 -16.66
C ILE A 323 11.88 -22.46 -17.02
N PHE A 324 12.78 -23.04 -17.79
CA PHE A 324 12.71 -24.45 -18.20
C PHE A 324 14.09 -25.03 -18.51
N LYS A 325 14.18 -26.35 -18.42
CA LYS A 325 15.38 -27.12 -18.75
C LYS A 325 15.27 -27.79 -20.12
N THR A 326 16.35 -27.81 -20.88
CA THR A 326 16.43 -28.43 -22.22
C THR A 326 17.23 -29.73 -22.23
N LEU A 327 16.99 -30.58 -23.23
CA LEU A 327 17.60 -31.90 -23.39
C LEU A 327 19.13 -31.90 -23.57
N ASP A 328 19.69 -30.79 -24.02
CA ASP A 328 21.13 -30.58 -24.10
C ASP A 328 21.77 -30.18 -22.75
N GLY A 329 20.95 -30.05 -21.70
CA GLY A 329 21.39 -29.88 -20.30
C GLY A 329 21.33 -28.46 -19.79
N LYS A 330 20.82 -27.50 -20.57
CA LYS A 330 20.80 -26.09 -20.19
C LYS A 330 19.53 -25.70 -19.43
N GLU A 331 19.67 -24.72 -18.54
CA GLU A 331 18.56 -23.99 -17.94
C GLU A 331 18.37 -22.68 -18.72
N GLY A 332 17.15 -22.39 -19.15
CA GLY A 332 16.84 -21.21 -19.96
C GLY A 332 15.94 -20.23 -19.22
N LEU A 333 16.24 -18.93 -19.32
CA LEU A 333 15.41 -17.83 -18.82
C LEU A 333 14.83 -17.04 -20.00
N TRP A 334 13.51 -17.00 -20.10
CA TRP A 334 12.79 -16.32 -21.18
C TRP A 334 11.79 -15.32 -20.61
N ARG A 335 11.49 -14.27 -21.39
CA ARG A 335 10.39 -13.35 -21.09
C ARG A 335 9.07 -13.98 -21.46
N ILE A 336 8.05 -13.70 -20.66
CA ILE A 336 6.64 -13.84 -21.02
C ILE A 336 6.08 -12.42 -21.22
N VAL A 337 5.44 -12.18 -22.36
CA VAL A 337 4.73 -10.91 -22.63
C VAL A 337 3.34 -11.28 -23.15
N ASN A 338 2.30 -10.79 -22.46
CA ASN A 338 0.90 -11.07 -22.77
C ASN A 338 0.60 -12.59 -22.89
N GLY A 339 1.10 -13.40 -21.95
CA GLY A 339 0.88 -14.86 -21.97
C GLY A 339 1.72 -15.64 -22.97
N GLU A 340 2.66 -15.02 -23.70
CA GLU A 340 3.48 -15.67 -24.74
C GLU A 340 4.98 -15.52 -24.48
N PRO A 341 5.84 -16.51 -24.84
CA PRO A 341 7.29 -16.35 -24.71
C PRO A 341 7.82 -15.32 -25.73
N ALA A 342 8.45 -14.26 -25.23
CA ALA A 342 8.86 -13.09 -26.00
C ALA A 342 10.38 -12.91 -26.11
N GLY A 343 11.12 -14.02 -26.04
CA GLY A 343 12.56 -14.09 -26.29
C GLY A 343 13.41 -14.40 -25.06
N GLU A 344 14.50 -15.11 -25.31
CA GLU A 344 15.52 -15.50 -24.32
C GLU A 344 16.25 -14.31 -23.74
N ILE A 345 16.50 -14.36 -22.42
CA ILE A 345 17.38 -13.44 -21.70
C ILE A 345 18.77 -14.06 -21.59
N THR A 346 18.85 -15.28 -21.04
CA THR A 346 20.11 -16.01 -20.83
C THR A 346 19.87 -17.52 -20.73
N ASP A 347 20.93 -18.30 -20.95
CA ASP A 347 20.99 -19.73 -20.67
C ASP A 347 22.25 -20.07 -19.87
N GLU A 348 22.19 -21.13 -19.06
CA GLU A 348 23.33 -21.61 -18.28
C GLU A 348 23.44 -23.15 -18.38
N ASP A 349 24.67 -23.67 -18.42
CA ASP A 349 24.92 -25.10 -18.41
C ASP A 349 24.56 -25.68 -17.02
N GLY A 350 23.52 -26.52 -16.95
CA GLY A 350 23.11 -27.18 -15.70
C GLY A 350 24.09 -28.24 -15.23
N LEU A 351 24.18 -28.43 -13.92
CA LEU A 351 25.07 -29.39 -13.27
C LEU A 351 24.53 -30.83 -13.25
N LEU A 352 23.21 -30.99 -13.38
CA LEU A 352 22.46 -32.23 -13.23
C LEU A 352 21.91 -32.74 -14.57
N PRO A 353 21.63 -34.05 -14.67
CA PRO A 353 20.98 -34.63 -15.84
C PRO A 353 19.60 -34.02 -16.13
N PHE A 354 19.14 -34.15 -17.37
CA PHE A 354 17.78 -33.77 -17.77
C PHE A 354 16.70 -34.53 -16.97
N PRO A 355 15.57 -33.90 -16.58
CA PRO A 355 14.56 -34.50 -15.71
C PRO A 355 13.83 -35.65 -16.39
N SER A 356 13.45 -36.65 -15.61
CA SER A 356 12.62 -37.79 -16.00
C SER A 356 11.18 -37.63 -15.48
N PRO A 357 10.19 -38.35 -16.05
CA PRO A 357 8.84 -38.41 -15.49
C PRO A 357 8.85 -38.80 -14.00
N GLY A 358 8.14 -38.05 -13.16
CA GLY A 358 8.12 -38.17 -11.70
C GLY A 358 9.17 -37.32 -10.95
N ASP A 359 10.13 -36.72 -11.66
CA ASP A 359 11.11 -35.82 -11.02
C ASP A 359 10.46 -34.48 -10.62
N VAL A 360 10.98 -33.91 -9.54
CA VAL A 360 10.57 -32.62 -9.00
C VAL A 360 11.49 -31.53 -9.54
N TYR A 361 10.91 -30.47 -10.10
CA TYR A 361 11.63 -29.30 -10.59
C TYR A 361 11.21 -28.07 -9.79
N LYS A 362 12.19 -27.34 -9.26
CA LYS A 362 11.95 -26.25 -8.32
C LYS A 362 12.80 -25.03 -8.65
N VAL A 363 12.22 -23.85 -8.51
CA VAL A 363 12.92 -22.57 -8.68
C VAL A 363 12.76 -21.73 -7.41
N VAL A 364 13.87 -21.23 -6.87
CA VAL A 364 13.89 -20.29 -5.75
C VAL A 364 14.26 -18.90 -6.28
N LEU A 365 13.47 -17.89 -5.92
CA LEU A 365 13.58 -16.53 -6.39
C LEU A 365 14.31 -15.67 -5.36
N SER A 366 15.18 -14.80 -5.85
CA SER A 366 15.72 -13.68 -5.07
C SER A 366 15.91 -12.48 -5.98
N THR A 367 15.86 -11.28 -5.40
CA THR A 367 16.07 -10.02 -6.14
C THR A 367 17.07 -9.19 -5.36
N ASP A 368 18.05 -8.61 -6.04
CA ASP A 368 19.00 -7.67 -5.43
C ASP A 368 19.38 -6.57 -6.43
N ALA A 369 20.47 -5.85 -6.19
CA ALA A 369 20.91 -4.78 -7.07
C ALA A 369 21.43 -5.27 -8.44
N ASP A 370 21.89 -6.51 -8.52
CA ASP A 370 22.50 -7.12 -9.70
C ASP A 370 21.49 -7.88 -10.57
N GLY A 371 20.22 -7.97 -10.17
CA GLY A 371 19.13 -8.47 -11.01
C GLY A 371 18.04 -9.24 -10.28
N HIS A 372 17.20 -9.92 -11.05
CA HIS A 372 16.36 -11.01 -10.58
C HIS A 372 17.09 -12.33 -10.77
N HIS A 373 17.16 -13.15 -9.72
CA HIS A 373 17.88 -14.41 -9.71
C HIS A 373 16.95 -15.60 -9.49
N PHE A 374 17.21 -16.67 -10.23
CA PHE A 374 16.40 -17.88 -10.24
C PHE A 374 17.31 -19.10 -10.02
N ASP A 375 17.32 -19.62 -8.79
CA ASP A 375 18.07 -20.83 -8.44
C ASP A 375 17.24 -22.07 -8.75
N CYS A 376 17.68 -22.86 -9.73
CA CYS A 376 16.99 -24.04 -10.22
C CYS A 376 17.48 -25.29 -9.48
N TYR A 377 16.55 -26.18 -9.13
CA TYR A 377 16.82 -27.43 -8.42
C TYR A 377 16.06 -28.59 -9.06
N ILE A 378 16.70 -29.76 -9.13
CA ILE A 378 16.07 -31.01 -9.55
C ILE A 378 16.17 -32.00 -8.39
N ASN A 379 15.01 -32.53 -7.95
CA ASN A 379 14.92 -33.46 -6.82
C ASN A 379 15.62 -32.94 -5.53
N GLY A 380 15.62 -31.62 -5.34
CA GLY A 380 16.20 -30.94 -4.18
C GLY A 380 17.72 -30.67 -4.28
N GLU A 381 18.39 -31.08 -5.37
CA GLU A 381 19.79 -30.74 -5.64
C GLU A 381 19.87 -29.51 -6.55
N PHE A 382 20.78 -28.58 -6.26
CA PHE A 382 21.00 -27.36 -7.05
C PHE A 382 21.55 -27.70 -8.44
N ASP A 383 20.95 -27.11 -9.48
CA ASP A 383 21.33 -27.31 -10.87
C ASP A 383 22.07 -26.11 -11.47
N ALA A 384 21.45 -24.92 -11.46
CA ALA A 384 22.05 -23.68 -11.96
C ALA A 384 21.36 -22.44 -11.38
N ARG A 385 22.00 -21.28 -11.48
CA ARG A 385 21.40 -19.96 -11.21
C ARG A 385 21.27 -19.19 -12.52
N LEU A 386 20.06 -18.77 -12.86
CA LEU A 386 19.80 -17.83 -13.95
C LEU A 386 19.67 -16.41 -13.38
N THR A 387 20.01 -15.39 -14.17
CA THR A 387 19.91 -14.00 -13.74
C THR A 387 19.47 -13.11 -14.89
N ASP A 388 18.46 -12.28 -14.63
CA ASP A 388 18.12 -11.11 -15.45
C ASP A 388 18.68 -9.86 -14.76
N PRO A 389 19.82 -9.31 -15.24
CA PRO A 389 20.42 -8.13 -14.64
C PRO A 389 19.64 -6.84 -14.87
N ASP A 390 18.80 -6.80 -15.90
CA ASP A 390 18.07 -5.60 -16.31
C ASP A 390 16.65 -5.54 -15.71
N LYS A 391 16.22 -6.62 -15.05
CA LYS A 391 14.87 -6.77 -14.45
C LYS A 391 13.79 -6.43 -15.47
N GLU A 392 13.83 -7.06 -16.64
CA GLU A 392 12.93 -6.75 -17.76
C GLU A 392 11.44 -6.97 -17.45
N GLN A 393 11.10 -7.82 -16.47
CA GLN A 393 9.74 -8.15 -16.03
C GLN A 393 9.69 -8.26 -14.49
N GLY A 394 8.49 -8.44 -13.90
CA GLY A 394 8.38 -8.78 -12.48
C GLY A 394 8.63 -7.65 -11.49
N ASN A 395 8.53 -6.38 -11.90
CA ASN A 395 8.78 -5.22 -11.02
C ASN A 395 7.52 -4.68 -10.30
N GLY A 396 6.40 -5.40 -10.40
CA GLY A 396 5.14 -5.02 -9.75
C GLY A 396 5.14 -5.39 -8.26
N PRO A 397 4.35 -4.70 -7.42
CA PRO A 397 4.24 -4.99 -5.98
C PRO A 397 3.47 -6.29 -5.68
N ARG A 398 2.76 -6.83 -6.68
CA ARG A 398 1.96 -8.04 -6.59
C ARG A 398 2.24 -8.91 -7.79
N LEU A 399 2.92 -10.02 -7.53
CA LEU A 399 3.40 -10.95 -8.54
C LEU A 399 2.82 -12.33 -8.30
N TYR A 400 2.66 -13.10 -9.37
CA TYR A 400 2.09 -14.44 -9.34
C TYR A 400 3.07 -15.45 -9.92
N ALA A 401 2.74 -16.73 -9.75
CA ALA A 401 3.46 -17.84 -10.38
C ALA A 401 2.48 -18.74 -11.11
N GLY A 402 3.00 -19.59 -11.98
CA GLY A 402 2.20 -20.44 -12.83
C GLY A 402 3.02 -21.48 -13.55
N ILE A 403 2.40 -22.08 -14.56
CA ILE A 403 2.97 -23.13 -15.38
C ILE A 403 2.73 -22.79 -16.84
N MET A 404 3.71 -23.08 -17.68
CA MET A 404 3.61 -22.95 -19.13
C MET A 404 4.00 -24.26 -19.80
N LEU A 405 3.04 -24.91 -20.44
CA LEU A 405 3.18 -26.19 -21.13
C LEU A 405 2.88 -25.99 -22.61
N LYS A 406 3.81 -26.39 -23.50
CA LYS A 406 3.56 -26.36 -24.93
C LYS A 406 2.47 -27.36 -25.33
N GLY A 407 1.52 -26.93 -26.15
CA GLY A 407 0.42 -27.77 -26.65
C GLY A 407 0.90 -28.89 -27.57
N GLY A 408 0.08 -29.93 -27.72
CA GLY A 408 0.33 -31.09 -28.58
C GLY A 408 1.42 -32.05 -28.07
N LEU A 409 1.88 -31.89 -26.82
CA LEU A 409 2.88 -32.73 -26.17
C LEU A 409 2.34 -33.33 -24.86
N ASN A 410 3.12 -34.24 -24.27
CA ASN A 410 2.77 -34.90 -23.01
C ASN A 410 3.73 -34.43 -21.89
N ASN A 411 3.46 -33.22 -21.42
CA ASN A 411 4.22 -32.46 -20.43
C ASN A 411 3.41 -32.19 -19.17
N ASN A 412 2.47 -33.08 -18.84
CA ASN A 412 1.60 -32.92 -17.69
C ASN A 412 2.38 -32.81 -16.38
N VAL A 413 1.82 -32.10 -15.41
CA VAL A 413 2.29 -32.07 -14.02
C VAL A 413 1.21 -32.59 -13.08
N ASP A 414 1.63 -33.32 -12.05
CA ASP A 414 0.73 -33.92 -11.06
C ASP A 414 0.88 -33.29 -9.66
N TYR A 415 1.64 -32.20 -9.59
CA TYR A 415 1.94 -31.47 -8.37
C TYR A 415 2.46 -30.07 -8.72
N PHE A 416 2.01 -29.07 -7.97
CA PHE A 416 2.48 -27.69 -8.01
C PHE A 416 2.52 -27.13 -6.59
N ASP A 417 3.61 -26.49 -6.21
CA ASP A 417 3.73 -25.74 -4.95
C ASP A 417 4.18 -24.32 -5.21
N VAL A 418 3.67 -23.38 -4.43
CA VAL A 418 4.18 -22.01 -4.30
C VAL A 418 4.48 -21.71 -2.85
N ARG A 419 5.63 -21.12 -2.58
CA ARG A 419 6.06 -20.74 -1.24
C ARG A 419 6.29 -19.24 -1.16
N SER A 420 5.81 -18.62 -0.09
CA SER A 420 6.18 -17.27 0.31
C SER A 420 6.72 -17.37 1.74
N ASP A 421 8.04 -17.37 1.90
CA ASP A 421 8.59 -17.01 3.21
C ASP A 421 8.38 -15.50 3.35
N GLY A 422 7.62 -15.09 4.37
CA GLY A 422 7.45 -13.68 4.67
C GLY A 422 8.81 -13.04 4.88
N ASP A 423 9.06 -11.93 4.21
CA ASP A 423 10.16 -11.08 4.57
C ASP A 423 9.92 -10.54 5.99
N ALA A 424 10.85 -10.86 6.88
CA ALA A 424 10.83 -10.46 8.28
C ALA A 424 12.13 -9.76 8.67
N THR A 425 12.98 -9.42 7.69
CA THR A 425 14.26 -8.77 7.96
C THR A 425 14.10 -7.28 7.69
N PRO A 426 13.88 -6.45 8.73
CA PRO A 426 13.74 -5.03 8.49
C PRO A 426 15.03 -4.42 7.90
N PRO A 427 14.91 -3.27 7.20
CA PRO A 427 16.05 -2.47 6.78
C PRO A 427 17.01 -2.18 7.94
N ASP A 428 18.31 -2.09 7.64
CA ASP A 428 19.25 -1.57 8.63
C ASP A 428 18.85 -0.13 8.98
N LYS A 429 19.01 0.23 10.26
CA LYS A 429 18.85 1.63 10.64
C LYS A 429 19.94 2.49 9.99
N VAL A 430 19.56 3.71 9.64
CA VAL A 430 20.52 4.74 9.28
C VAL A 430 21.32 5.16 10.51
N VAL A 431 22.64 5.00 10.46
CA VAL A 431 23.53 5.28 11.61
C VAL A 431 24.25 6.63 11.53
N ASP A 432 24.18 7.29 10.38
CA ASP A 432 24.97 8.49 10.04
C ASP A 432 24.12 9.68 9.59
N LEU A 433 22.83 9.73 9.97
CA LEU A 433 21.97 10.88 9.71
C LEU A 433 22.60 12.15 10.30
N SER A 434 22.79 13.17 9.47
CA SER A 434 23.56 14.36 9.81
C SER A 434 22.94 15.63 9.25
N VAL A 435 23.31 16.78 9.82
CA VAL A 435 22.88 18.10 9.36
C VAL A 435 23.98 18.72 8.52
N GLU A 436 23.69 18.99 7.26
CA GLU A 436 24.62 19.50 6.26
C GLU A 436 24.56 21.02 6.13
N ALA A 437 23.35 21.60 6.17
CA ALA A 437 23.14 23.03 6.08
C ALA A 437 21.93 23.48 6.92
N VAL A 438 21.98 24.72 7.40
CA VAL A 438 20.91 25.32 8.22
C VAL A 438 20.65 26.73 7.72
N THR A 439 19.37 27.06 7.51
CA THR A 439 18.92 28.42 7.21
C THR A 439 18.03 28.94 8.35
N ALA A 440 17.35 30.07 8.13
CA ALA A 440 16.37 30.55 9.09
C ALA A 440 15.06 29.74 9.06
N SER A 441 14.80 28.97 8.01
CA SER A 441 13.53 28.26 7.81
C SER A 441 13.65 26.84 7.25
N SER A 442 14.87 26.32 7.13
CA SER A 442 15.12 24.97 6.63
C SER A 442 16.39 24.35 7.18
N VAL A 443 16.44 23.03 7.15
CA VAL A 443 17.61 22.21 7.47
C VAL A 443 17.81 21.18 6.36
N THR A 444 19.01 21.10 5.82
CA THR A 444 19.41 20.03 4.88
C THR A 444 20.03 18.89 5.68
N LEU A 445 19.45 17.70 5.52
CA LEU A 445 19.92 16.45 6.09
C LEU A 445 20.70 15.64 5.06
N GLY A 446 21.69 14.88 5.52
CA GLY A 446 22.45 13.92 4.72
C GLY A 446 22.64 12.61 5.47
N TRP A 447 22.57 11.48 4.75
CA TRP A 447 22.76 10.13 5.31
C TRP A 447 23.19 9.13 4.23
N THR A 448 23.64 7.95 4.64
CA THR A 448 23.89 6.84 3.72
C THR A 448 22.66 5.94 3.63
N ALA A 449 22.17 5.65 2.43
CA ALA A 449 21.05 4.75 2.20
C ALA A 449 21.33 3.35 2.80
N PRO A 450 20.45 2.81 3.65
CA PRO A 450 20.61 1.48 4.22
C PRO A 450 20.18 0.40 3.20
N GLY A 451 20.36 -0.87 3.58
CA GLY A 451 19.77 -1.98 2.85
C GLY A 451 18.28 -2.16 3.18
N ASP A 452 17.67 -3.06 2.44
CA ASP A 452 16.27 -3.50 2.57
C ASP A 452 16.16 -4.66 3.58
N ASP A 453 16.94 -5.71 3.37
CA ASP A 453 17.16 -6.83 4.30
C ASP A 453 18.46 -6.61 5.08
N GLY A 454 18.40 -5.78 6.13
CA GLY A 454 19.59 -5.28 6.80
C GLY A 454 20.42 -4.40 5.86
N SER A 455 21.57 -4.88 5.38
CA SER A 455 22.48 -4.11 4.50
C SER A 455 22.37 -4.47 3.01
N THR A 456 21.42 -5.31 2.63
CA THR A 456 21.29 -5.88 1.26
C THR A 456 19.95 -5.50 0.67
N GLY A 457 19.85 -5.32 -0.66
CA GLY A 457 18.60 -4.88 -1.29
C GLY A 457 18.35 -3.39 -1.10
N ARG A 458 17.50 -2.79 -1.93
CA ARG A 458 17.22 -1.35 -1.91
C ARG A 458 15.93 -1.15 -1.14
N ALA A 459 15.98 -0.45 -0.01
CA ALA A 459 14.79 -0.14 0.76
C ALA A 459 13.73 0.61 -0.07
N SER A 460 12.47 0.44 0.29
CA SER A 460 11.33 0.97 -0.44
C SER A 460 11.00 2.43 -0.10
N SER A 461 11.12 2.85 1.17
CA SER A 461 10.76 4.22 1.57
C SER A 461 11.46 4.71 2.85
N TYR A 462 11.39 6.02 3.06
CA TYR A 462 11.86 6.70 4.26
C TYR A 462 10.69 7.39 4.98
N ASP A 463 10.74 7.43 6.30
CA ASP A 463 9.91 8.31 7.15
C ASP A 463 10.87 9.23 7.93
N ILE A 464 10.93 10.50 7.54
CA ILE A 464 11.76 11.51 8.20
C ILE A 464 10.88 12.35 9.13
N ARG A 465 11.20 12.35 10.42
CA ARG A 465 10.49 13.14 11.45
C ARG A 465 11.35 14.25 12.02
N TYR A 466 10.71 15.35 12.43
CA TYR A 466 11.34 16.43 13.18
C TYR A 466 10.49 16.90 14.36
N SER A 467 11.14 17.41 15.41
CA SER A 467 10.48 17.89 16.63
C SER A 467 11.30 18.94 17.36
N THR A 468 10.66 19.81 18.14
CA THR A 468 11.34 20.74 19.07
C THR A 468 11.75 20.06 20.39
N SER A 469 11.39 18.79 20.58
CA SER A 469 11.82 17.92 21.67
C SER A 469 12.64 16.74 21.14
N PRO A 470 13.55 16.14 21.93
CA PRO A 470 14.29 14.96 21.50
C PRO A 470 13.37 13.82 21.05
N ILE A 471 13.67 13.25 19.88
CA ILE A 471 12.97 12.10 19.32
C ILE A 471 13.61 10.81 19.86
N THR A 472 12.77 9.83 20.16
CA THR A 472 13.08 8.50 20.66
C THR A 472 12.17 7.50 19.95
N GLU A 473 12.51 6.21 20.02
CA GLU A 473 11.68 5.14 19.45
C GLU A 473 10.20 5.24 19.90
N ALA A 474 9.96 5.57 21.17
CA ALA A 474 8.64 5.58 21.77
C ALA A 474 7.76 6.79 21.40
N ASN A 475 8.36 7.89 20.91
CA ASN A 475 7.63 9.11 20.55
C ASN A 475 7.89 9.52 19.08
N PHE A 476 8.40 8.61 18.26
CA PHE A 476 8.69 8.87 16.85
C PHE A 476 7.42 9.28 16.09
N THR A 477 6.32 8.56 16.31
CA THR A 477 5.01 8.83 15.68
C THR A 477 4.35 10.11 16.17
N ASP A 478 4.78 10.65 17.32
CA ASP A 478 4.27 11.93 17.86
C ASP A 478 5.02 13.13 17.24
N ALA A 479 6.18 12.90 16.61
CA ALA A 479 6.96 13.94 15.94
C ALA A 479 6.37 14.28 14.57
N THR A 480 6.66 15.48 14.08
CA THR A 480 6.10 15.97 12.81
C THR A 480 6.81 15.29 11.64
N GLU A 481 6.04 14.72 10.71
CA GLU A 481 6.55 14.18 9.44
C GLU A 481 7.08 15.31 8.56
N ALA A 482 8.27 15.14 8.01
CA ALA A 482 8.69 15.87 6.84
C ALA A 482 8.03 15.23 5.61
N ILE A 483 7.86 15.97 4.53
CA ILE A 483 7.11 15.48 3.36
C ILE A 483 7.95 15.66 2.10
N GLY A 484 7.90 14.67 1.23
CA GLY A 484 8.60 14.67 -0.06
C GLY A 484 9.97 14.03 0.00
N GLU A 485 10.13 13.04 0.90
CA GLU A 485 11.33 12.24 1.02
C GLU A 485 11.75 11.64 -0.33
N PRO A 486 13.06 11.56 -0.60
CA PRO A 486 13.53 10.87 -1.78
C PRO A 486 13.19 9.38 -1.68
N PHE A 487 12.92 8.74 -2.82
CA PHE A 487 12.95 7.29 -2.88
C PHE A 487 14.37 6.82 -2.52
N PRO A 488 14.55 5.88 -1.56
CA PRO A 488 15.87 5.40 -1.19
C PRO A 488 16.65 4.95 -2.42
N SER A 489 17.92 5.33 -2.57
CA SER A 489 18.80 4.80 -3.62
C SER A 489 19.39 3.45 -3.20
N ALA A 490 20.24 2.87 -4.05
CA ALA A 490 20.95 1.65 -3.68
C ALA A 490 21.77 1.83 -2.39
N PRO A 491 21.91 0.77 -1.55
CA PRO A 491 22.60 0.85 -0.27
C PRO A 491 24.02 1.38 -0.40
N GLY A 492 24.45 2.20 0.55
CA GLY A 492 25.76 2.85 0.51
C GLY A 492 25.81 4.15 -0.31
N THR A 493 24.72 4.52 -0.98
CA THR A 493 24.62 5.80 -1.70
C THR A 493 24.36 6.93 -0.70
N LEU A 494 25.01 8.09 -0.91
CA LEU A 494 24.76 9.28 -0.11
C LEU A 494 23.44 9.92 -0.54
N GLU A 495 22.54 10.08 0.41
CA GLU A 495 21.25 10.74 0.28
C GLU A 495 21.26 12.14 0.89
N SER A 496 20.34 12.97 0.42
CA SER A 496 20.14 14.32 0.94
C SER A 496 18.67 14.72 0.84
N PHE A 497 18.18 15.41 1.86
CA PHE A 497 16.81 15.93 1.89
C PHE A 497 16.71 17.26 2.66
N VAL A 498 15.82 18.16 2.23
CA VAL A 498 15.66 19.48 2.84
C VAL A 498 14.33 19.55 3.58
N VAL A 499 14.40 19.59 4.91
CA VAL A 499 13.23 19.90 5.74
C VAL A 499 12.99 21.40 5.72
N THR A 500 11.83 21.83 5.25
CA THR A 500 11.44 23.24 5.11
C THR A 500 10.34 23.62 6.11
N GLY A 501 9.94 24.89 6.14
CA GLY A 501 8.85 25.36 7.02
C GLY A 501 9.21 25.46 8.51
N LEU A 502 10.50 25.50 8.84
CA LEU A 502 10.96 25.57 10.22
C LEU A 502 10.91 27.01 10.76
N GLU A 503 10.66 27.15 12.06
CA GLU A 503 10.70 28.45 12.74
C GLU A 503 12.14 28.91 12.95
N ALA A 504 12.41 30.20 12.81
CA ALA A 504 13.74 30.77 13.02
C ALA A 504 14.14 30.74 14.51
N SER A 505 15.46 30.74 14.79
CA SER A 505 16.02 30.66 16.15
C SER A 505 15.50 29.49 17.00
N THR A 506 15.05 28.40 16.35
CA THR A 506 14.40 27.27 17.01
C THR A 506 15.26 26.02 16.86
N THR A 507 15.40 25.26 17.95
CA THR A 507 16.15 23.99 17.92
C THR A 507 15.21 22.85 17.57
N TYR A 508 15.60 22.10 16.54
CA TYR A 508 14.91 20.91 16.08
C TYR A 508 15.80 19.68 16.19
N TYR A 509 15.17 18.55 16.49
CA TYR A 509 15.73 17.21 16.47
C TYR A 509 15.15 16.48 15.26
N PHE A 510 15.97 15.71 14.55
CA PHE A 510 15.58 14.99 13.35
C PHE A 510 15.83 13.51 13.53
N ALA A 511 14.96 12.66 13.02
CA ALA A 511 15.16 11.22 13.00
C ALA A 511 14.54 10.60 11.75
N LEU A 512 15.00 9.42 11.39
CA LEU A 512 14.61 8.72 10.18
C LEU A 512 14.35 7.25 10.51
N LYS A 513 13.35 6.67 9.84
CA LYS A 513 13.18 5.22 9.70
C LYS A 513 13.08 4.84 8.22
N THR A 514 13.38 3.58 7.92
CA THR A 514 13.40 3.04 6.57
C THR A 514 12.50 1.81 6.50
N ALA A 515 11.74 1.65 5.43
CA ALA A 515 10.84 0.52 5.22
C ALA A 515 11.16 -0.26 3.94
N ASP A 516 10.86 -1.56 3.96
CA ASP A 516 10.94 -2.49 2.82
C ASP A 516 9.63 -2.55 2.00
N GLU A 517 9.54 -3.45 1.00
CA GLU A 517 8.38 -3.65 0.12
C GLU A 517 7.17 -4.31 0.82
N VAL A 518 7.35 -4.85 2.03
CA VAL A 518 6.35 -5.57 2.83
C VAL A 518 6.33 -4.98 4.25
N PRO A 519 5.98 -3.70 4.40
CA PRO A 519 6.73 -2.69 5.15
C PRO A 519 7.12 -3.12 6.57
N ASN A 520 8.26 -3.80 6.72
CA ASN A 520 8.99 -3.85 7.97
C ASN A 520 9.80 -2.56 8.12
N TRP A 521 9.68 -1.90 9.28
CA TRP A 521 10.39 -0.66 9.58
C TRP A 521 11.70 -0.93 10.33
N SER A 522 12.76 -0.21 9.97
CA SER A 522 14.02 -0.21 10.71
C SER A 522 13.87 0.36 12.13
N GLU A 523 14.87 0.07 12.97
CA GLU A 523 15.06 0.82 14.22
C GLU A 523 15.30 2.31 13.92
N LEU A 524 15.01 3.19 14.89
CA LEU A 524 15.28 4.62 14.76
C LEU A 524 16.75 4.91 14.42
N SER A 525 16.96 5.85 13.50
CA SER A 525 18.28 6.40 13.22
C SER A 525 18.95 7.03 14.44
N ASN A 526 20.21 7.45 14.29
CA ASN A 526 20.75 8.47 15.20
C ASN A 526 19.94 9.78 15.07
N VAL A 527 19.92 10.59 16.12
CA VAL A 527 19.06 11.79 16.22
C VAL A 527 19.91 13.06 16.23
N PRO A 528 20.31 13.61 15.07
CA PRO A 528 20.98 14.91 15.03
C PRO A 528 20.02 16.04 15.44
N GLN A 529 20.59 17.16 15.85
CA GLN A 529 19.86 18.38 16.16
C GLN A 529 20.50 19.59 15.48
N ALA A 530 19.70 20.60 15.17
CA ALA A 530 20.17 21.89 14.68
C ALA A 530 19.31 23.03 15.21
N THR A 531 19.92 24.20 15.39
CA THR A 531 19.21 25.44 15.69
C THR A 531 19.16 26.28 14.42
N THR A 532 17.95 26.57 13.92
CA THR A 532 17.76 27.46 12.77
C THR A 532 18.36 28.83 13.07
N ILE A 533 18.86 29.48 12.02
CA ILE A 533 19.48 30.80 12.15
C ILE A 533 18.39 31.82 12.52
N ALA A 534 18.77 32.90 13.20
CA ALA A 534 17.85 34.01 13.41
C ALA A 534 17.33 34.55 12.07
N ALA A 535 16.02 34.78 11.99
CA ALA A 535 15.44 35.49 10.87
C ALA A 535 16.06 36.90 10.81
N THR A 536 16.49 37.30 9.62
CA THR A 536 17.00 38.64 9.37
C THR A 536 15.95 39.42 8.62
N GLU A 537 15.44 40.47 9.22
CA GLU A 537 14.55 41.43 8.57
C GLU A 537 15.37 42.42 7.75
N ILE A 538 14.90 42.72 6.54
CA ILE A 538 15.42 43.80 5.70
C ILE A 538 14.24 44.69 5.35
N THR A 539 14.34 45.97 5.67
CA THR A 539 13.31 46.97 5.41
C THR A 539 13.86 48.03 4.46
N ASP A 540 13.08 48.37 3.45
CA ASP A 540 13.30 49.59 2.67
C ASP A 540 12.28 50.65 3.09
N ASP A 541 12.77 51.76 3.64
CA ASP A 541 11.91 52.85 4.13
C ASP A 541 11.60 53.89 3.04
N PHE A 542 12.15 53.71 1.83
CA PHE A 542 12.06 54.63 0.68
C PHE A 542 12.48 56.09 1.01
N ASN A 543 13.16 56.32 2.14
CA ASN A 543 13.51 57.65 2.62
C ASN A 543 14.81 58.14 1.98
N ARG A 544 14.72 58.50 0.70
CA ARG A 544 15.85 58.96 -0.10
C ARG A 544 15.42 59.95 -1.19
N PRO A 545 16.35 60.82 -1.65
CA PRO A 545 16.02 61.85 -2.63
C PRO A 545 15.88 61.29 -4.05
N GLY A 546 14.90 61.82 -4.78
CA GLY A 546 14.67 61.50 -6.19
C GLY A 546 13.60 60.42 -6.39
N PRO A 547 13.15 60.21 -7.64
CA PRO A 547 12.05 59.29 -7.94
C PRO A 547 12.49 57.83 -8.02
N GLU A 548 13.78 57.53 -8.08
CA GLU A 548 14.29 56.17 -8.32
C GLU A 548 14.22 55.30 -7.06
N LEU A 549 13.71 54.07 -7.19
CA LEU A 549 13.65 53.08 -6.10
C LEU A 549 15.04 52.64 -5.61
N GLY A 550 16.05 52.74 -6.48
CA GLY A 550 17.43 52.38 -6.18
C GLY A 550 17.82 50.97 -6.65
N PRO A 551 19.06 50.55 -6.37
CA PRO A 551 19.66 49.37 -6.96
C PRO A 551 19.08 48.05 -6.46
N ASP A 552 18.32 48.07 -5.37
CA ASP A 552 17.76 46.91 -4.68
C ASP A 552 16.42 46.43 -5.27
N TRP A 553 15.84 47.25 -6.15
CA TRP A 553 14.59 46.98 -6.84
C TRP A 553 14.83 46.74 -8.34
N VAL A 554 13.92 45.97 -8.93
CA VAL A 554 13.66 45.93 -10.37
C VAL A 554 12.17 46.17 -10.51
N ALA A 555 11.78 47.29 -11.09
CA ALA A 555 10.40 47.72 -11.12
C ALA A 555 10.02 48.29 -12.47
N ASP A 556 8.73 48.22 -12.77
CA ASP A 556 8.16 48.96 -13.89
C ASP A 556 8.52 50.46 -13.78
N PRO A 557 8.84 51.16 -14.90
CA PRO A 557 9.20 52.58 -14.88
C PRO A 557 8.18 53.52 -14.24
N GLU A 558 6.91 53.10 -14.13
CA GLU A 558 5.86 53.89 -13.49
C GLU A 558 5.95 53.91 -11.95
N TYR A 559 6.74 53.01 -11.34
CA TYR A 559 7.03 53.08 -9.91
C TYR A 559 8.06 54.16 -9.59
N GLN A 560 7.70 55.06 -8.67
CA GLN A 560 8.57 56.13 -8.21
C GLN A 560 8.45 56.33 -6.69
N ILE A 561 9.50 56.91 -6.11
CA ILE A 561 9.43 57.45 -4.75
C ILE A 561 8.77 58.84 -4.80
N VAL A 562 7.60 58.95 -4.19
CA VAL A 562 6.82 60.19 -4.05
C VAL A 562 6.60 60.44 -2.56
N SER A 563 6.99 61.62 -2.07
CA SER A 563 6.84 61.97 -0.65
C SER A 563 7.52 60.99 0.35
N ASN A 564 8.60 60.31 -0.08
CA ASN A 564 9.28 59.22 0.64
C ASN A 564 8.45 57.93 0.77
N GLU A 565 7.48 57.73 -0.10
CA GLU A 565 6.67 56.51 -0.20
C GLU A 565 6.81 55.93 -1.61
N LEU A 566 6.70 54.60 -1.74
CA LEU A 566 6.63 53.95 -3.04
C LEU A 566 5.24 54.19 -3.65
N ALA A 567 5.19 54.74 -4.87
CA ALA A 567 3.95 55.01 -5.57
C ALA A 567 4.00 54.48 -7.00
N ASN A 568 2.86 53.96 -7.47
CA ASN A 568 2.64 53.78 -8.90
C ASN A 568 2.11 55.10 -9.49
N THR A 569 2.91 55.74 -10.34
CA THR A 569 2.59 57.06 -10.93
C THR A 569 1.89 56.98 -12.29
N SER A 570 1.59 55.76 -12.76
CA SER A 570 0.85 55.54 -13.99
C SER A 570 -0.50 56.21 -13.95
N THR A 571 -0.91 56.78 -15.09
CA THR A 571 -2.28 57.27 -15.30
C THR A 571 -3.21 56.22 -15.93
N VAL A 572 -2.69 55.03 -16.22
CA VAL A 572 -3.45 53.89 -16.75
C VAL A 572 -4.10 53.15 -15.57
N GLU A 573 -5.32 52.66 -15.76
CA GLU A 573 -6.09 51.93 -14.75
C GLU A 573 -5.95 50.41 -14.98
N ASP A 574 -4.81 49.85 -14.59
CA ASP A 574 -4.45 48.43 -14.72
C ASP A 574 -3.55 47.95 -13.57
N TRP A 575 -3.47 46.63 -13.42
CA TRP A 575 -2.66 45.94 -12.40
C TRP A 575 -1.25 45.56 -12.86
N ASP A 576 -0.93 45.72 -14.14
CA ASP A 576 0.24 45.13 -14.81
C ASP A 576 1.55 45.91 -14.54
N PHE A 577 1.74 46.31 -13.28
CA PHE A 577 2.95 46.97 -12.80
C PHE A 577 3.55 46.16 -11.66
N LEU A 578 4.66 45.48 -11.94
CA LEU A 578 5.40 44.70 -10.96
C LEU A 578 6.66 45.44 -10.47
N ALA A 579 6.84 45.50 -9.15
CA ALA A 579 8.07 45.91 -8.51
C ALA A 579 8.63 44.76 -7.66
N VAL A 580 9.80 44.24 -8.03
CA VAL A 580 10.46 43.10 -7.38
C VAL A 580 11.63 43.56 -6.52
N TYR A 581 11.65 43.13 -5.26
CA TYR A 581 12.74 43.38 -4.34
C TYR A 581 13.75 42.22 -4.40
N LYS A 582 14.91 42.46 -5.01
CA LYS A 582 15.88 41.38 -5.34
C LYS A 582 16.92 41.09 -4.27
N VAL A 583 16.91 41.84 -3.15
CA VAL A 583 17.93 41.71 -2.10
C VAL A 583 17.71 40.47 -1.25
N ARG A 584 16.46 40.01 -1.10
CA ARG A 584 16.10 38.84 -0.30
C ARG A 584 15.53 37.74 -1.18
N LYS A 585 16.09 36.54 -1.03
CA LYS A 585 15.60 35.30 -1.62
C LYS A 585 14.86 34.49 -0.56
N ASN A 586 13.83 33.77 -0.99
CA ASN A 586 13.02 32.86 -0.19
C ASN A 586 12.54 33.51 1.12
N PRO A 587 11.88 34.68 1.08
CA PRO A 587 11.31 35.26 2.29
C PRO A 587 10.23 34.34 2.84
N SER A 588 10.19 34.18 4.17
CA SER A 588 9.11 33.47 4.88
C SER A 588 8.01 34.42 5.35
N GLU A 589 8.31 35.71 5.41
CA GLU A 589 7.37 36.78 5.76
C GLU A 589 7.64 37.97 4.84
N VAL A 590 6.57 38.57 4.31
CA VAL A 590 6.65 39.80 3.53
C VAL A 590 5.57 40.74 4.02
N SER A 591 5.91 42.01 4.22
CA SER A 591 4.95 43.03 4.60
C SER A 591 5.24 44.36 3.92
N PHE A 592 4.21 45.17 3.79
CA PHE A 592 4.35 46.60 3.56
C PHE A 592 3.42 47.35 4.50
N ARG A 593 3.71 48.64 4.70
CA ARG A 593 2.81 49.55 5.40
C ARG A 593 2.19 50.52 4.41
N TRP A 594 0.86 50.67 4.46
CA TRP A 594 0.18 51.68 3.67
C TRP A 594 0.69 53.07 4.06
N GLY A 595 1.07 53.86 3.05
CA GLY A 595 1.53 55.23 3.23
C GLY A 595 0.50 56.10 3.96
N ASN A 596 0.95 57.22 4.53
CA ASN A 596 0.01 58.14 5.20
C ASN A 596 -0.91 58.84 4.20
N GLU A 597 -0.54 58.87 2.91
CA GLU A 597 -1.33 59.46 1.84
C GLU A 597 -2.27 58.46 1.13
N ALA A 598 -2.16 57.17 1.44
CA ALA A 598 -3.00 56.11 0.86
C ALA A 598 -4.47 56.33 1.23
N ASN A 599 -5.35 56.26 0.23
CA ASN A 599 -6.79 56.41 0.44
C ASN A 599 -7.53 55.06 0.34
N GLU A 600 -8.84 55.06 0.62
CA GLU A 600 -9.66 53.83 0.56
C GLU A 600 -9.66 53.16 -0.83
N ASP A 601 -9.50 53.93 -1.92
CA ASP A 601 -9.40 53.38 -3.28
C ASP A 601 -8.02 52.76 -3.55
N GLY A 602 -6.94 53.34 -3.03
CA GLY A 602 -5.58 52.81 -3.16
C GLY A 602 -5.37 51.56 -2.31
N ILE A 603 -5.86 51.56 -1.07
CA ILE A 603 -5.82 50.39 -0.17
C ILE A 603 -6.60 49.22 -0.76
N GLU A 604 -7.76 49.47 -1.39
CA GLU A 604 -8.53 48.45 -2.11
C GLU A 604 -7.78 47.85 -3.31
N GLN A 605 -6.75 48.52 -3.83
CA GLN A 605 -6.14 48.22 -5.11
C GLN A 605 -4.62 48.03 -5.02
N GLY A 606 -4.13 47.51 -3.90
CA GLY A 606 -2.75 47.04 -3.85
C GLY A 606 -2.58 45.74 -3.06
N GLY A 607 -1.49 45.05 -3.37
CA GLY A 607 -1.24 43.72 -2.88
C GLY A 607 0.24 43.37 -2.91
N LEU A 608 0.55 42.22 -2.32
CA LEU A 608 1.89 41.67 -2.28
C LEU A 608 2.08 40.72 -3.46
N ALA A 609 3.18 40.89 -4.18
CA ALA A 609 3.65 39.92 -5.17
C ALA A 609 4.62 38.95 -4.47
N LEU A 610 4.31 37.66 -4.50
CA LEU A 610 4.95 36.65 -3.66
C LEU A 610 5.35 35.43 -4.49
N MET A 611 6.37 34.72 -4.01
CA MET A 611 6.94 33.55 -4.68
C MET A 611 7.27 33.80 -6.16
N LEU A 612 7.86 34.96 -6.45
CA LEU A 612 8.27 35.34 -7.81
C LEU A 612 9.45 34.50 -8.26
N ASP A 613 9.34 33.89 -9.44
CA ASP A 613 10.32 32.93 -9.99
C ASP A 613 11.66 33.55 -10.40
N ASP A 614 11.68 34.85 -10.69
CA ASP A 614 12.89 35.61 -10.95
C ASP A 614 12.80 37.09 -10.46
N THR A 615 13.79 37.91 -10.84
CA THR A 615 13.89 39.32 -10.41
C THR A 615 13.42 40.31 -11.46
N SER A 616 12.79 39.87 -12.54
CA SER A 616 12.34 40.70 -13.65
C SER A 616 10.97 41.29 -13.37
N THR A 617 10.60 42.35 -14.10
CA THR A 617 9.23 42.89 -14.08
C THR A 617 8.22 41.98 -14.78
N THR A 618 8.67 40.88 -15.37
CA THR A 618 7.85 39.87 -16.05
C THR A 618 7.84 38.54 -15.31
N ALA A 619 8.29 38.51 -14.05
CA ALA A 619 8.31 37.29 -13.24
C ALA A 619 6.90 36.71 -13.06
N ASN A 620 6.81 35.39 -13.02
CA ASN A 620 5.59 34.70 -12.61
C ASN A 620 5.58 34.50 -11.10
N GLY A 621 4.41 34.41 -10.49
CA GLY A 621 4.27 34.24 -9.04
C GLY A 621 2.83 34.35 -8.59
N TYR A 622 2.62 34.86 -7.39
CA TYR A 622 1.28 35.06 -6.84
C TYR A 622 1.04 36.50 -6.42
N LEU A 623 -0.17 36.98 -6.64
CA LEU A 623 -0.67 38.22 -6.08
C LEU A 623 -1.62 37.90 -4.92
N VAL A 624 -1.26 38.29 -3.71
CA VAL A 624 -2.17 38.31 -2.56
C VAL A 624 -2.74 39.72 -2.43
N TRP A 625 -4.02 39.85 -2.76
CA TRP A 625 -4.71 41.12 -2.90
C TRP A 625 -5.73 41.35 -1.80
N MET A 626 -5.50 42.39 -0.98
CA MET A 626 -6.41 42.87 0.04
C MET A 626 -7.52 43.75 -0.57
N ARG A 627 -8.78 43.41 -0.31
CA ARG A 627 -9.96 44.05 -0.93
C ARG A 627 -11.01 44.45 0.11
N PRO A 628 -10.79 45.54 0.84
CA PRO A 628 -11.67 45.94 1.93
C PRO A 628 -13.11 46.27 1.54
N LYS A 629 -13.35 46.83 0.36
CA LYS A 629 -14.71 47.18 -0.09
C LYS A 629 -15.63 45.98 -0.27
N VAL A 630 -15.05 44.79 -0.40
CA VAL A 630 -15.77 43.52 -0.48
C VAL A 630 -15.40 42.57 0.65
N ASN A 631 -14.72 43.05 1.70
CA ASN A 631 -14.23 42.29 2.86
C ASN A 631 -13.49 40.99 2.48
N ARG A 632 -12.60 41.07 1.49
CA ARG A 632 -12.00 39.88 0.88
C ARG A 632 -10.49 39.99 0.78
N ILE A 633 -9.80 38.86 0.91
CA ILE A 633 -8.43 38.68 0.43
C ILE A 633 -8.49 37.66 -0.70
N SER A 634 -7.88 37.97 -1.84
CA SER A 634 -7.89 37.12 -3.02
C SER A 634 -6.47 36.72 -3.41
N LEU A 635 -6.33 35.48 -3.87
CA LEU A 635 -5.10 34.92 -4.40
C LEU A 635 -5.23 34.77 -5.92
N PHE A 636 -4.35 35.42 -6.66
CA PHE A 636 -4.24 35.29 -8.11
C PHE A 636 -2.86 34.77 -8.49
N THR A 637 -2.75 34.06 -9.63
CA THR A 637 -1.45 33.89 -10.28
C THR A 637 -1.02 35.20 -10.93
N ILE A 638 0.28 35.45 -11.02
CA ILE A 638 0.91 36.47 -11.87
C ILE A 638 1.55 35.73 -13.03
N ILE A 639 1.23 36.11 -14.28
CA ILE A 639 1.76 35.49 -15.49
C ILE A 639 2.45 36.57 -16.34
N ASN A 640 3.74 36.38 -16.63
CA ASN A 640 4.58 37.35 -17.34
C ASN A 640 4.57 38.76 -16.72
N GLY A 641 4.45 38.86 -15.39
CA GLY A 641 4.34 40.13 -14.68
C GLY A 641 2.95 40.76 -14.69
N GLU A 642 1.95 40.10 -15.27
CA GLU A 642 0.57 40.60 -15.40
C GLU A 642 -0.37 39.81 -14.49
N ALA A 643 -1.16 40.50 -13.66
CA ALA A 643 -2.12 39.88 -12.76
C ALA A 643 -3.48 39.64 -13.44
N GLU A 644 -3.83 40.45 -14.44
CA GLU A 644 -5.10 40.30 -15.17
C GLU A 644 -5.13 39.09 -16.11
N GLN A 645 -3.96 38.64 -16.56
CA GLN A 645 -3.80 37.38 -17.29
C GLN A 645 -3.86 36.16 -16.36
N GLY A 646 -3.81 36.38 -15.04
CA GLY A 646 -3.80 35.34 -14.04
C GLY A 646 -5.18 34.79 -13.67
N GLU A 647 -5.18 33.58 -13.11
CA GLU A 647 -6.36 32.93 -12.57
C GLU A 647 -6.59 33.33 -11.11
N LEU A 648 -7.85 33.56 -10.72
CA LEU A 648 -8.25 33.64 -9.32
C LEU A 648 -8.26 32.21 -8.74
N LEU A 649 -7.35 31.91 -7.83
CA LEU A 649 -7.19 30.58 -7.28
C LEU A 649 -8.03 30.35 -6.02
N ASP A 650 -7.99 31.33 -5.12
CA ASP A 650 -8.65 31.23 -3.82
C ASP A 650 -9.03 32.63 -3.31
N TYR A 651 -10.00 32.68 -2.39
CA TYR A 651 -10.32 33.89 -1.67
C TYR A 651 -10.86 33.58 -0.29
N LEU A 652 -10.58 34.48 0.66
CA LEU A 652 -11.15 34.45 1.99
C LEU A 652 -12.00 35.69 2.23
N GLU A 653 -13.19 35.52 2.81
CA GLU A 653 -13.99 36.62 3.34
C GLU A 653 -13.67 36.82 4.82
N TYR A 654 -13.48 38.06 5.25
CA TYR A 654 -13.18 38.38 6.65
C TYR A 654 -14.27 39.26 7.29
N THR A 655 -14.31 39.25 8.62
CA THR A 655 -15.26 40.06 9.42
C THR A 655 -14.56 41.11 10.30
N LEU A 656 -13.23 41.18 10.18
CA LEU A 656 -12.38 42.13 10.89
C LEU A 656 -12.49 43.53 10.28
N SER A 657 -11.93 44.52 10.97
CA SER A 657 -11.96 45.92 10.52
C SER A 657 -11.13 46.10 9.25
N ASP A 658 -11.58 46.95 8.34
CA ASP A 658 -10.83 47.26 7.14
C ASP A 658 -9.51 47.99 7.46
N PRO A 659 -8.41 47.67 6.75
CA PRO A 659 -7.16 48.39 6.90
C PRO A 659 -7.29 49.85 6.50
N VAL A 660 -6.58 50.73 7.21
CA VAL A 660 -6.50 52.16 6.93
C VAL A 660 -5.05 52.59 6.68
N ALA A 661 -4.86 53.83 6.22
CA ALA A 661 -3.54 54.42 6.05
C ALA A 661 -2.70 54.29 7.35
N GLY A 662 -1.45 53.85 7.20
CA GLY A 662 -0.55 53.56 8.32
C GLY A 662 -0.61 52.12 8.86
N ASP A 663 -1.60 51.32 8.48
CA ASP A 663 -1.66 49.90 8.83
C ASP A 663 -0.65 49.09 8.02
N THR A 664 -0.17 47.99 8.61
CA THR A 664 0.76 47.06 7.97
C THR A 664 0.02 45.82 7.49
N PHE A 665 0.09 45.53 6.18
CA PHE A 665 -0.37 44.28 5.61
C PHE A 665 0.81 43.32 5.49
N LYS A 666 0.63 42.10 6.00
CA LYS A 666 1.68 41.10 6.15
C LYS A 666 1.19 39.74 5.71
N VAL A 667 2.02 39.02 4.99
CA VAL A 667 1.76 37.64 4.57
C VAL A 667 2.91 36.75 5.03
N VAL A 668 2.56 35.70 5.77
CA VAL A 668 3.47 34.62 6.15
C VAL A 668 3.30 33.49 5.14
N LEU A 669 4.43 33.05 4.58
CA LEU A 669 4.50 32.07 3.50
C LEU A 669 4.84 30.70 4.06
N SER A 670 4.02 29.70 3.74
CA SER A 670 4.35 28.30 3.99
C SER A 670 4.00 27.43 2.79
N SER A 671 4.56 26.23 2.73
CA SER A 671 4.29 25.28 1.64
C SER A 671 4.41 23.88 2.17
N ASP A 672 3.44 23.04 1.86
CA ASP A 672 3.39 21.62 2.22
C ASP A 672 2.77 20.80 1.08
N ALA A 673 2.42 19.54 1.29
CA ALA A 673 1.81 18.70 0.24
C ALA A 673 0.43 19.20 -0.21
N THR A 674 -0.28 19.94 0.62
CA THR A 674 -1.63 20.44 0.34
C THR A 674 -1.65 21.77 -0.42
N GLY A 675 -0.49 22.39 -0.62
CA GLY A 675 -0.36 23.56 -1.49
C GLY A 675 0.70 24.57 -1.04
N HIS A 676 0.65 25.74 -1.68
CA HIS A 676 1.25 26.97 -1.19
C HIS A 676 0.22 27.73 -0.34
N HIS A 677 0.63 28.23 0.82
CA HIS A 677 -0.26 28.87 1.79
C HIS A 677 0.23 30.28 2.14
N PHE A 678 -0.74 31.20 2.23
CA PHE A 678 -0.52 32.62 2.45
C PHE A 678 -1.35 33.08 3.65
N ASP A 679 -0.74 33.07 4.83
CA ASP A 679 -1.39 33.52 6.06
C ASP A 679 -1.35 35.04 6.15
N CYS A 680 -2.52 35.67 6.12
CA CYS A 680 -2.67 37.10 5.97
C CYS A 680 -2.94 37.78 7.32
N TYR A 681 -2.22 38.87 7.58
CA TYR A 681 -2.32 39.65 8.81
C TYR A 681 -2.41 41.15 8.50
N VAL A 682 -3.18 41.88 9.32
CA VAL A 682 -3.14 43.35 9.37
C VAL A 682 -2.77 43.76 10.79
N ASN A 683 -1.68 44.52 10.96
CA ASN A 683 -1.14 44.91 12.27
C ASN A 683 -0.97 43.71 13.22
N ASP A 684 -0.38 42.62 12.71
CA ASP A 684 -0.19 41.34 13.40
C ASP A 684 -1.48 40.61 13.85
N GLN A 685 -2.65 41.11 13.50
CA GLN A 685 -3.91 40.41 13.68
C GLN A 685 -4.16 39.48 12.48
N PHE A 686 -4.43 38.20 12.73
CA PHE A 686 -4.68 37.20 11.67
C PHE A 686 -6.06 37.36 11.03
N TYR A 687 -6.11 37.48 9.70
CA TYR A 687 -7.33 37.65 8.91
C TYR A 687 -7.80 36.34 8.28
N GLY A 688 -6.87 35.43 7.99
CA GLY A 688 -7.17 34.13 7.40
C GLY A 688 -6.05 33.66 6.47
N ARG A 689 -6.28 32.51 5.83
CA ARG A 689 -5.39 31.90 4.86
C ARG A 689 -6.06 31.87 3.49
N VAL A 690 -5.28 32.14 2.44
CA VAL A 690 -5.58 31.74 1.06
C VAL A 690 -4.51 30.75 0.59
N SER A 691 -4.87 29.81 -0.28
CA SER A 691 -3.95 28.74 -0.71
C SER A 691 -4.06 28.42 -2.20
N ASP A 692 -2.97 27.92 -2.76
CA ASP A 692 -2.95 27.27 -4.07
C ASP A 692 -2.60 25.78 -3.88
N PRO A 693 -3.57 24.86 -3.95
CA PRO A 693 -3.31 23.43 -3.79
C PRO A 693 -2.49 22.84 -4.94
N ASP A 694 -2.53 23.45 -6.13
CA ASP A 694 -1.92 22.91 -7.34
C ASP A 694 -0.50 23.44 -7.59
N LYS A 695 -0.04 24.42 -6.79
CA LYS A 695 1.30 25.02 -6.86
C LYS A 695 1.66 25.50 -8.27
N LEU A 696 0.74 26.23 -8.88
CA LEU A 696 0.84 26.66 -10.28
C LEU A 696 2.06 27.57 -10.53
N GLN A 697 2.53 28.30 -9.53
CA GLN A 697 3.67 29.23 -9.58
C GLN A 697 4.62 28.98 -8.39
N GLY A 698 5.75 29.71 -8.35
CA GLY A 698 6.73 29.56 -7.26
C GLY A 698 7.66 28.35 -7.40
N ASN A 699 7.89 27.91 -8.64
CA ASN A 699 8.65 26.68 -8.95
C ASN A 699 10.18 26.85 -9.05
N ALA A 700 10.72 28.04 -8.76
CA ALA A 700 12.15 28.31 -8.83
C ALA A 700 12.87 28.03 -7.51
N GLU A 701 14.15 27.65 -7.57
CA GLU A 701 14.99 27.45 -6.37
C GLU A 701 15.18 28.73 -5.53
N ALA A 702 15.10 29.90 -6.19
CA ALA A 702 15.21 31.20 -5.57
C ALA A 702 13.97 32.02 -5.89
N LEU A 703 13.14 32.21 -4.89
CA LEU A 703 11.91 32.98 -4.96
C LEU A 703 12.11 34.38 -4.40
N TYR A 704 11.42 35.35 -4.98
CA TYR A 704 11.48 36.76 -4.58
C TYR A 704 10.09 37.24 -4.19
N ALA A 705 10.06 38.45 -3.62
CA ALA A 705 8.83 39.13 -3.29
C ALA A 705 8.89 40.59 -3.73
N GLY A 706 7.73 41.21 -3.78
CA GLY A 706 7.55 42.54 -4.32
C GLY A 706 6.17 43.08 -4.01
N VAL A 707 5.79 44.11 -4.76
CA VAL A 707 4.46 44.71 -4.67
C VAL A 707 3.86 44.85 -6.07
N MET A 708 2.54 44.77 -6.13
CA MET A 708 1.75 45.25 -7.25
C MET A 708 0.74 46.25 -6.72
N LEU A 709 0.78 47.47 -7.26
CA LEU A 709 -0.14 48.56 -6.98
C LEU A 709 -0.81 48.93 -8.29
N HIS A 710 -2.14 49.04 -8.28
CA HIS A 710 -2.91 49.44 -9.45
C HIS A 710 -2.57 50.88 -9.88
N GLY A 711 -2.48 51.13 -11.18
CA GLY A 711 -2.24 52.47 -11.71
C GLY A 711 -3.40 53.45 -11.45
N ASN A 712 -3.13 54.75 -11.49
CA ASN A 712 -4.12 55.81 -11.24
C ASN A 712 -4.82 55.74 -9.86
N ARG A 713 -4.15 55.15 -8.86
CA ARG A 713 -4.60 55.10 -7.46
C ARG A 713 -3.55 55.75 -6.55
N ALA A 714 -3.99 56.28 -5.41
CA ALA A 714 -3.15 57.03 -4.47
C ALA A 714 -3.04 56.32 -3.13
#